data_AF-A0A077NVE2-F1
#
_entry.id   AF-A0A077NVE2-F1
#
_cell.length_a   1.000
_cell.length_b   1.000
_cell.length_c   1.000
_cell.angle_alpha   90.00
_cell.angle_beta   90.00
_cell.angle_gamma   90.00
#
_symmetry.space_group_name_H-M   'P 1'
#
loop_
_entity.id
_entity.type
_entity.pdbx_description
1 polymer ?
#
loop_
_entity_poly.entity_id
_entity_poly.type
_entity_poly.pdbx_seq_one_letter_code
_entity_poly.pdbx_strand_id
1 'polypeptide(L)'
;MQHFLRALQESGLQVSLSSSELAELENKNTEAGISHLTQQIHEMLCSVLPLNMTIPKTLFTKESTTDDFPLTDIQYAYLIGRNPGLELGGRTSCLYTEWDVKSLDIKALNDALNKVVEYHPMLRTALSSDGQQRVLSESLTYTISIQDGRAWPASEKDKQLADIRQKMETQLLPVDKIPSFDIRATILSDEIIRLHLYFDLMFMDLHSVRLVLRDWGRVYQGCELPELDDEANFQNYIKAERYLQGQPQGQYDKAYWEQQFDNLPPSPELPLKNAPELISPPMFKRYSRKIATETLSALKKKAEQQKLTLETLLLGAYAEVLRQWSKRQTFTLTITQLGRRPYFAEVENIVGNFLQPTLLAIQGTEDDSFNDRLVQLQTYLLMNRWHSSYNGVQVLRELTRRSHGSRAVSAPVVFSNTLTANLDDVVTDMDWAGTVQIYSSNQTPQVWLENQIVRLDGIVQINWNTVNELFPDGMVEAMLDSYMALLIACAEDDSVWGKTGSLVKLPASDMAERAKANATDIDLAPQLLHEMILQAAEKFPHSIALVQGEKHFTYAEMVKGASEVAKSLRASVQIHPNDIVAVSLPQGPALVLGVLGILMSGAAYVAIDPQLPAERRMNLLRRCSAKGIVTESSLFNEGELVDLFRINLDECLMSEAMDTEQKISAHFSSVQALDDLAYVIFTSGSTGEPKGVMASHRNAANTVLDINRKFHVTEKDTVLSVAPAGFDLSVYDYFGVLGAGGKVVFSTSETANDPKIWFETLVKHQITIWNSVPAPVKVLVDRNGADLAQTQVRLILMSGDWIPIDLPERIRENLPNTAIISLGGATEGSIWSICYPIEDIDKNWKSIPYGKPLANQKFHVLNNWLSPCPNWVTGELYIGGEGVTLGYLGDLEKTAQRFITHPVTSERLYKTGDLGRYMANGLIEILGREDNQVKINGYRIELGEIEACLLTHENAGHVVMDAPVHAKTGQRHIVAYVVPSAADTSEEPTHFQEQLRKIARNTLPSYMVPSYYVLLAHMPLTSNGKIDRKALPLPWADSEEHTAIAVDPANEIETKILQLWQAQLQHDDFDVTDGFFDIGGDSLHAVGLLSALRQEFNITPAGEQDIIEGLFMNSNIQAFSRIIGTIMQSQAVSDL
;
A
#
# COMPACT_ATOMS: atom_id res chain seq x y z
N MET A 1 27.59 21.92 15.63
CA MET A 1 27.69 22.32 17.06
C MET A 1 26.38 22.88 17.57
N GLN A 2 25.84 23.97 16.98
CA GLN A 2 24.56 24.55 17.39
C GLN A 2 23.39 23.53 17.45
N HIS A 3 23.22 22.69 16.42
CA HIS A 3 22.21 21.62 16.41
C HIS A 3 22.39 20.62 17.57
N PHE A 4 23.63 20.24 17.87
CA PHE A 4 23.95 19.32 18.95
C PHE A 4 23.67 19.93 20.33
N LEU A 5 24.01 21.21 20.54
CA LEU A 5 23.73 21.92 21.79
C LEU A 5 22.23 22.14 22.00
N ARG A 6 21.48 22.45 20.93
CA ARG A 6 20.02 22.53 20.99
C ARG A 6 19.40 21.18 21.37
N ALA A 7 19.84 20.10 20.73
CA ALA A 7 19.37 18.75 21.06
C ALA A 7 19.67 18.37 22.52
N LEU A 8 20.83 18.76 23.06
CA LEU A 8 21.17 18.58 24.48
C LEU A 8 20.27 19.38 25.43
N GLN A 9 19.94 20.63 25.07
CA GLN A 9 19.01 21.44 25.86
C GLN A 9 17.59 20.84 25.84
N GLU A 10 17.15 20.36 24.68
CA GLU A 10 15.86 19.67 24.51
C GLU A 10 15.80 18.33 25.27
N SER A 11 16.94 17.64 25.45
CA SER A 11 17.02 16.43 26.28
C SER A 11 17.07 16.71 27.79
N GLY A 12 16.95 17.98 28.21
CA GLY A 12 16.89 18.38 29.62
C GLY A 12 18.25 18.58 30.29
N LEU A 13 19.36 18.59 29.54
CA LEU A 13 20.68 18.94 30.07
C LEU A 13 20.83 20.47 30.15
N GLN A 14 21.13 20.99 31.34
CA GLN A 14 21.43 22.42 31.52
C GLN A 14 22.80 22.75 30.93
N VAL A 15 22.81 23.26 29.70
CA VAL A 15 23.99 23.82 29.05
C VAL A 15 24.10 25.30 29.44
N SER A 16 25.22 25.71 30.04
CA SER A 16 25.47 27.08 30.52
C SER A 16 25.73 28.13 29.43
N LEU A 17 25.75 27.73 28.16
CA LEU A 17 26.00 28.59 26.99
C LEU A 17 24.68 28.93 26.30
N SER A 18 24.37 30.23 26.16
CA SER A 18 23.18 30.67 25.42
C SER A 18 23.41 30.63 23.90
N SER A 19 22.34 30.39 23.13
CA SER A 19 22.36 30.37 21.66
C SER A 19 22.90 31.69 21.06
N SER A 20 22.72 32.80 21.76
CA SER A 20 23.22 34.14 21.40
C SER A 20 24.73 34.29 21.57
N GLU A 21 25.32 33.74 22.65
CA GLU A 21 26.78 33.80 22.89
C GLU A 21 27.56 32.96 21.89
N LEU A 22 26.98 31.83 21.45
CA LEU A 22 27.56 30.95 20.42
C LEU A 22 27.59 31.61 19.04
N ALA A 23 26.53 32.31 18.65
CA ALA A 23 26.46 33.01 17.38
C ALA A 23 27.45 34.20 17.30
N GLU A 24 27.69 34.89 18.42
CA GLU A 24 28.71 35.94 18.51
C GLU A 24 30.15 35.41 18.41
N LEU A 25 30.42 34.21 18.94
CA LEU A 25 31.74 33.58 18.92
C LEU A 25 32.07 32.91 17.59
N GLU A 26 31.09 32.30 16.91
CA GLU A 26 31.27 31.76 15.54
C GLU A 26 31.52 32.88 14.52
N ASN A 27 30.87 34.04 14.67
CA ASN A 27 31.09 35.20 13.79
C ASN A 27 32.48 35.85 13.96
N LYS A 28 33.17 35.64 15.08
CA LYS A 28 34.50 36.25 15.34
C LYS A 28 35.66 35.50 14.69
N ASN A 29 35.46 34.26 14.23
CA ASN A 29 36.40 33.47 13.40
C ASN A 29 37.87 33.49 13.87
N THR A 30 38.13 33.53 15.18
CA THR A 30 39.49 33.43 15.74
C THR A 30 39.76 32.02 16.24
N GLU A 31 40.88 31.46 15.81
CA GLU A 31 41.33 30.09 16.15
C GLU A 31 41.37 29.84 17.67
N ALA A 32 41.73 30.87 18.45
CA ALA A 32 41.73 30.85 19.91
C ALA A 32 40.32 30.77 20.52
N GLY A 33 39.31 31.41 19.92
CA GLY A 33 37.92 31.37 20.38
C GLY A 33 37.29 30.01 20.16
N ILE A 34 37.57 29.38 19.00
CA ILE A 34 37.12 28.02 18.69
C ILE A 34 37.80 26.99 19.60
N SER A 35 39.11 27.14 19.84
CA SER A 35 39.84 26.25 20.75
C SER A 35 39.32 26.35 22.20
N HIS A 36 39.03 27.56 22.67
CA HIS A 36 38.48 27.75 24.02
C HIS A 36 37.06 27.18 24.16
N LEU A 37 36.21 27.39 23.15
CA LEU A 37 34.87 26.82 23.11
C LEU A 37 34.91 25.29 23.03
N THR A 38 35.81 24.74 22.21
CA THR A 38 36.02 23.29 22.11
C THR A 38 36.46 22.71 23.46
N GLN A 39 37.33 23.42 24.18
CA GLN A 39 37.76 23.02 25.52
C GLN A 39 36.63 23.11 26.55
N GLN A 40 35.83 24.19 26.56
CA GLN A 40 34.67 24.31 27.46
C GLN A 40 33.61 23.23 27.19
N ILE A 41 33.33 22.96 25.91
CA ILE A 41 32.42 21.87 25.51
C ILE A 41 33.05 20.53 25.90
N HIS A 42 34.34 20.31 25.66
CA HIS A 42 35.02 19.08 26.06
C HIS A 42 34.97 18.85 27.57
N GLU A 43 35.24 19.87 28.39
CA GLU A 43 35.14 19.82 29.85
C GLU A 43 33.70 19.55 30.31
N MET A 44 32.72 20.21 29.69
CA MET A 44 31.30 19.97 29.93
C MET A 44 30.92 18.52 29.57
N LEU A 45 31.28 18.04 28.38
CA LEU A 45 31.01 16.67 27.95
C LEU A 45 31.70 15.67 28.88
N CYS A 46 32.96 15.88 29.28
CA CYS A 46 33.69 15.02 30.22
C CYS A 46 33.05 14.96 31.63
N SER A 47 32.31 15.99 32.03
CA SER A 47 31.58 16.02 33.31
C SER A 47 30.23 15.31 33.28
N VAL A 48 29.66 15.08 32.09
CA VAL A 48 28.32 14.48 31.88
C VAL A 48 28.40 13.11 31.20
N LEU A 49 29.51 12.80 30.51
CA LEU A 49 29.73 11.52 29.85
C LEU A 49 29.90 10.39 30.89
N PRO A 50 29.28 9.21 30.67
CA PRO A 50 29.44 8.03 31.53
C PRO A 50 30.86 7.44 31.55
N LEU A 51 31.79 7.98 30.74
CA LEU A 51 33.16 7.47 30.60
C LEU A 51 34.03 7.64 31.85
N ASN A 52 33.62 8.48 32.81
CA ASN A 52 34.37 8.74 34.05
C ASN A 52 33.71 8.13 35.30
N MET A 53 32.70 7.26 35.14
CA MET A 53 32.08 6.60 36.29
C MET A 53 33.01 5.48 36.79
N THR A 54 33.68 5.72 37.92
CA THR A 54 34.53 4.72 38.56
C THR A 54 33.65 3.54 39.03
N ILE A 55 33.76 2.38 38.37
CA ILE A 55 33.09 1.16 38.85
C ILE A 55 33.68 0.80 40.23
N PRO A 56 32.87 0.65 41.28
CA PRO A 56 33.39 0.32 42.60
C PRO A 56 34.11 -1.04 42.56
N LYS A 57 35.39 -1.09 42.98
CA LYS A 57 36.14 -2.36 43.06
C LYS A 57 35.44 -3.43 43.91
N THR A 58 34.60 -3.00 44.86
CA THR A 58 33.76 -3.89 45.69
C THR A 58 32.69 -4.64 44.89
N LEU A 59 32.40 -4.25 43.65
CA LEU A 59 31.48 -4.96 42.75
C LEU A 59 32.08 -6.29 42.26
N PHE A 60 33.41 -6.39 42.23
CA PHE A 60 34.16 -7.54 41.79
C PHE A 60 34.68 -8.29 43.02
N THR A 61 33.80 -9.01 43.71
CA THR A 61 34.23 -9.99 44.73
C THR A 61 35.01 -11.11 44.05
N LYS A 62 35.97 -11.74 44.76
CA LYS A 62 36.62 -13.00 44.33
C LYS A 62 35.62 -14.16 44.37
N GLU A 63 34.58 -14.07 43.56
CA GLU A 63 33.71 -15.19 43.20
C GLU A 63 34.41 -16.05 42.14
N SER A 64 33.97 -17.30 41.98
CA SER A 64 34.61 -18.22 41.05
C SER A 64 34.32 -17.76 39.62
N THR A 65 35.31 -17.80 38.73
CA THR A 65 35.14 -17.54 37.28
C THR A 65 34.20 -18.54 36.58
N THR A 66 33.68 -19.52 37.33
CA THR A 66 32.74 -20.56 36.89
C THR A 66 31.28 -20.29 37.30
N ASP A 67 31.00 -19.19 38.00
CA ASP A 67 29.63 -18.90 38.48
C ASP A 67 28.70 -18.49 37.33
N ASP A 68 27.42 -18.84 37.44
CA ASP A 68 26.41 -18.49 36.43
C ASP A 68 26.23 -16.97 36.35
N PHE A 69 26.18 -16.46 35.12
CA PHE A 69 25.96 -15.05 34.86
C PHE A 69 25.00 -14.85 33.69
N PRO A 70 24.27 -13.72 33.66
CA PRO A 70 23.13 -13.58 32.78
C PRO A 70 23.50 -13.26 31.34
N LEU A 71 22.58 -13.55 30.42
CA LEU A 71 22.65 -13.13 29.03
C LEU A 71 22.45 -11.62 28.89
N THR A 72 23.08 -11.05 27.86
CA THR A 72 22.74 -9.72 27.36
C THR A 72 21.41 -9.76 26.61
N ASP A 73 20.79 -8.59 26.40
CA ASP A 73 19.54 -8.50 25.65
C ASP A 73 19.68 -9.03 24.20
N ILE A 74 20.84 -8.81 23.55
CA ILE A 74 21.08 -9.33 22.20
C ILE A 74 21.27 -10.85 22.19
N GLN A 75 21.92 -11.42 23.21
CA GLN A 75 22.06 -12.86 23.36
C GLN A 75 20.69 -13.52 23.58
N TYR A 76 19.79 -12.88 24.36
CA TYR A 76 18.40 -13.33 24.45
C TYR A 76 17.69 -13.30 23.09
N ALA A 77 17.87 -12.24 22.29
CA ALA A 77 17.29 -12.17 20.95
C ALA A 77 17.82 -13.30 20.03
N TYR A 78 19.11 -13.60 20.10
CA TYR A 78 19.71 -14.72 19.35
C TYR A 78 19.19 -16.08 19.79
N LEU A 79 18.97 -16.27 21.10
CA LEU A 79 18.37 -17.48 21.64
C LEU A 79 16.91 -17.65 21.16
N ILE A 80 16.14 -16.57 21.18
CA ILE A 80 14.75 -16.55 20.69
C ILE A 80 14.69 -16.88 19.20
N GLY A 81 15.57 -16.29 18.39
CA GLY A 81 15.62 -16.50 16.93
C GLY A 81 15.82 -17.97 16.52
N ARG A 82 16.35 -18.82 17.41
CA ARG A 82 16.50 -20.26 17.18
C ARG A 82 15.18 -21.01 17.13
N ASN A 83 14.09 -20.42 17.62
CA ASN A 83 12.77 -21.03 17.59
C ASN A 83 12.19 -21.00 16.16
N PRO A 84 11.93 -22.16 15.51
CA PRO A 84 11.37 -22.20 14.16
C PRO A 84 9.92 -21.71 14.06
N GLY A 85 9.21 -21.60 15.20
CA GLY A 85 7.85 -21.08 15.26
C GLY A 85 7.72 -19.55 15.24
N LEU A 86 8.84 -18.83 15.14
CA LEU A 86 8.86 -17.37 15.00
C LEU A 86 9.10 -16.94 13.56
N GLU A 87 8.67 -15.72 13.22
CA GLU A 87 8.99 -15.07 11.95
C GLU A 87 10.50 -15.13 11.67
N LEU A 88 10.88 -15.68 10.51
CA LEU A 88 12.29 -15.91 10.12
C LEU A 88 13.14 -16.62 11.19
N GLY A 89 12.50 -17.52 11.95
CA GLY A 89 13.11 -18.29 13.02
C GLY A 89 13.84 -19.55 12.55
N GLY A 90 14.34 -20.34 13.50
CA GLY A 90 15.08 -21.58 13.21
C GLY A 90 16.54 -21.37 12.80
N ARG A 91 17.06 -20.16 13.04
CA ARG A 91 18.45 -19.76 12.78
C ARG A 91 19.05 -19.07 14.00
N THR A 92 20.36 -18.96 14.05
CA THR A 92 21.06 -18.15 15.05
C THR A 92 22.00 -17.17 14.35
N SER A 93 22.51 -16.19 15.10
CA SER A 93 23.52 -15.32 14.52
C SER A 93 24.81 -16.10 14.38
N CYS A 94 25.37 -16.16 13.18
CA CYS A 94 26.58 -16.91 12.91
C CYS A 94 27.46 -16.22 11.86
N LEU A 95 28.76 -16.51 11.94
CA LEU A 95 29.74 -16.23 10.91
C LEU A 95 30.24 -17.56 10.35
N TYR A 96 30.09 -17.75 9.04
CA TYR A 96 30.73 -18.84 8.31
C TYR A 96 31.74 -18.26 7.31
N THR A 97 32.95 -18.81 7.27
CA THR A 97 33.98 -18.36 6.32
C THR A 97 34.90 -19.49 5.87
N GLU A 98 35.39 -19.38 4.64
CA GLU A 98 36.31 -20.32 4.02
C GLU A 98 37.62 -19.61 3.62
N TRP A 99 38.74 -20.26 3.91
CA TRP A 99 40.07 -19.73 3.65
C TRP A 99 40.96 -20.80 3.02
N ASP A 100 41.60 -20.47 1.91
CA ASP A 100 42.73 -21.25 1.42
C ASP A 100 44.00 -20.81 2.12
N VAL A 101 44.75 -21.78 2.64
CA VAL A 101 46.01 -21.56 3.33
C VAL A 101 47.10 -22.40 2.68
N LYS A 102 48.23 -21.76 2.36
CA LYS A 102 49.40 -22.44 1.79
C LYS A 102 50.31 -23.03 2.87
N SER A 103 50.79 -24.25 2.64
CA SER A 103 51.83 -24.91 3.47
C SER A 103 51.51 -24.97 4.98
N LEU A 104 50.26 -25.31 5.32
CA LEU A 104 49.74 -25.33 6.69
C LEU A 104 50.00 -26.67 7.39
N ASP A 105 50.67 -26.64 8.55
CA ASP A 105 50.76 -27.81 9.46
C ASP A 105 49.50 -27.90 10.33
N ILE A 106 48.57 -28.78 9.93
CA ILE A 106 47.28 -28.96 10.63
C ILE A 106 47.45 -29.42 12.08
N LYS A 107 48.50 -30.21 12.40
CA LYS A 107 48.70 -30.71 13.76
C LYS A 107 49.14 -29.56 14.67
N ALA A 108 50.16 -28.82 14.27
CA ALA A 108 50.62 -27.65 15.01
C ALA A 108 49.51 -26.58 15.13
N LEU A 109 48.68 -26.45 14.10
CA LEU A 109 47.52 -25.56 14.11
C LEU A 109 46.45 -26.01 15.13
N ASN A 110 46.15 -27.30 15.21
CA ASN A 110 45.23 -27.86 16.19
C ASN A 110 45.75 -27.69 17.63
N ASP A 111 47.05 -27.87 17.85
CA ASP A 111 47.69 -27.65 19.15
C ASP A 111 47.60 -26.17 19.56
N ALA A 112 47.79 -25.25 18.60
CA ALA A 112 47.61 -23.82 18.83
C ALA A 112 46.15 -23.46 19.15
N LEU A 113 45.18 -24.06 18.45
CA LEU A 113 43.75 -23.83 18.71
C LEU A 113 43.37 -24.20 20.15
N ASN A 114 43.84 -25.36 20.64
CA ASN A 114 43.55 -25.81 22.00
C ASN A 114 44.11 -24.87 23.07
N LYS A 115 45.27 -24.25 22.83
CA LYS A 115 45.82 -23.20 23.72
C LYS A 115 44.95 -21.95 23.73
N VAL A 116 44.45 -21.53 22.57
CA VAL A 116 43.55 -20.36 22.45
C VAL A 116 42.20 -20.61 23.12
N VAL A 117 41.65 -21.82 23.00
CA VAL A 117 40.43 -22.25 23.69
C VAL A 117 40.60 -22.22 25.21
N GLU A 118 41.75 -22.64 25.72
CA GLU A 118 42.03 -22.58 27.16
C GLU A 118 42.18 -21.12 27.63
N TYR A 119 42.89 -20.30 26.85
CA TYR A 119 43.17 -18.89 27.15
C TYR A 119 41.92 -18.00 27.14
N HIS A 120 40.96 -18.21 26.23
CA HIS A 120 39.74 -17.41 26.13
C HIS A 120 38.54 -18.12 26.79
N PRO A 121 38.09 -17.72 27.99
CA PRO A 121 37.04 -18.43 28.72
C PRO A 121 35.71 -18.55 27.95
N MET A 122 35.37 -17.54 27.15
CA MET A 122 34.12 -17.51 26.38
C MET A 122 34.04 -18.56 25.25
N LEU A 123 35.16 -19.19 24.86
CA LEU A 123 35.17 -20.35 23.97
C LEU A 123 34.72 -21.64 24.67
N ARG A 124 34.64 -21.64 26.00
CA ARG A 124 34.19 -22.74 26.87
C ARG A 124 32.88 -22.41 27.60
N THR A 125 32.14 -21.42 27.11
CA THR A 125 30.85 -21.02 27.68
C THR A 125 29.70 -21.80 27.06
N ALA A 126 28.75 -22.23 27.90
CA ALA A 126 27.47 -22.81 27.51
C ALA A 126 26.32 -22.20 28.34
N LEU A 127 25.08 -22.46 27.93
CA LEU A 127 23.89 -22.15 28.72
C LEU A 127 23.65 -23.21 29.79
N SER A 128 23.44 -22.77 31.03
CA SER A 128 22.95 -23.62 32.11
C SER A 128 21.45 -23.93 31.93
N SER A 129 20.94 -24.89 32.70
CA SER A 129 19.51 -25.27 32.70
C SER A 129 18.58 -24.08 32.99
N ASP A 130 19.09 -23.08 33.72
CA ASP A 130 18.34 -21.91 34.16
C ASP A 130 18.45 -20.75 33.16
N GLY A 131 19.02 -21.01 31.98
CA GLY A 131 19.16 -20.04 30.89
C GLY A 131 20.21 -18.95 31.15
N GLN A 132 21.15 -19.19 32.07
CA GLN A 132 22.31 -18.33 32.33
C GLN A 132 23.54 -18.84 31.57
N GLN A 133 24.54 -17.99 31.40
CA GLN A 133 25.85 -18.34 30.86
C GLN A 133 26.71 -18.96 31.96
N ARG A 134 27.47 -20.02 31.64
CA ARG A 134 28.45 -20.65 32.53
C ARG A 134 29.73 -20.95 31.75
N VAL A 135 30.87 -20.49 32.26
CA VAL A 135 32.19 -20.94 31.80
C VAL A 135 32.48 -22.31 32.42
N LEU A 136 32.70 -23.32 31.59
CA LEU A 136 32.99 -24.68 32.06
C LEU A 136 34.45 -24.81 32.48
N SER A 137 34.68 -25.35 33.69
CA SER A 137 36.03 -25.60 34.24
C SER A 137 36.74 -26.80 33.59
N GLU A 138 36.01 -27.62 32.84
CA GLU A 138 36.56 -28.73 32.09
C GLU A 138 37.47 -28.21 30.96
N SER A 139 38.65 -28.81 30.80
CA SER A 139 39.53 -28.52 29.68
C SER A 139 38.93 -29.13 28.40
N LEU A 140 38.73 -28.29 27.38
CA LEU A 140 38.21 -28.71 26.08
C LEU A 140 39.36 -29.08 25.15
N THR A 141 39.51 -30.37 24.84
CA THR A 141 40.42 -30.82 23.77
C THR A 141 39.64 -30.94 22.46
N TYR A 142 39.76 -29.94 21.59
CA TYR A 142 39.18 -29.92 20.25
C TYR A 142 40.11 -30.59 19.23
N THR A 143 39.53 -31.33 18.28
CA THR A 143 40.23 -31.93 17.14
C THR A 143 39.59 -31.45 15.84
N ILE A 144 40.35 -30.74 15.01
CA ILE A 144 39.92 -30.29 13.68
C ILE A 144 39.59 -31.52 12.83
N SER A 145 38.39 -31.55 12.26
CA SER A 145 37.98 -32.60 11.33
C SER A 145 38.67 -32.41 9.98
N ILE A 146 39.38 -33.44 9.50
CA ILE A 146 40.18 -33.37 8.27
C ILE A 146 39.55 -34.27 7.21
N GLN A 147 39.40 -33.73 6.00
CA GLN A 147 38.98 -34.47 4.83
C GLN A 147 40.05 -34.37 3.72
N ASP A 148 40.36 -35.50 3.09
CA ASP A 148 41.27 -35.52 1.95
C ASP A 148 40.51 -35.32 0.65
N GLY A 149 40.60 -34.11 0.08
CA GLY A 149 39.98 -33.73 -1.18
C GLY A 149 40.90 -33.89 -2.39
N ARG A 150 42.12 -34.39 -2.23
CA ARG A 150 43.09 -34.56 -3.34
C ARG A 150 42.63 -35.60 -4.36
N ALA A 151 41.89 -36.61 -3.89
CA ALA A 151 41.39 -37.70 -4.73
C ALA A 151 40.01 -37.41 -5.37
N TRP A 152 39.39 -36.25 -5.09
CA TRP A 152 38.10 -35.92 -5.68
C TRP A 152 38.21 -35.68 -7.20
N PRO A 153 37.28 -36.18 -8.02
CA PRO A 153 37.21 -35.84 -9.44
C PRO A 153 37.11 -34.32 -9.61
N ALA A 154 37.84 -33.76 -10.60
CA ALA A 154 37.83 -32.32 -10.85
C ALA A 154 36.42 -31.76 -11.10
N SER A 155 35.54 -32.54 -11.75
CA SER A 155 34.14 -32.18 -12.00
C SER A 155 33.24 -32.18 -10.76
N GLU A 156 33.65 -32.81 -9.66
CA GLU A 156 32.86 -32.93 -8.43
C GLU A 156 33.42 -32.08 -7.28
N LYS A 157 34.67 -31.62 -7.39
CA LYS A 157 35.37 -30.88 -6.32
C LYS A 157 34.60 -29.65 -5.83
N ASP A 158 34.09 -28.84 -6.76
CA ASP A 158 33.33 -27.64 -6.41
C ASP A 158 31.98 -27.98 -5.75
N LYS A 159 31.34 -29.07 -6.19
CA LYS A 159 30.10 -29.56 -5.59
C LYS A 159 30.34 -30.06 -4.17
N GLN A 160 31.38 -30.86 -3.93
CA GLN A 160 31.73 -31.36 -2.59
C GLN A 160 32.02 -30.21 -1.63
N LEU A 161 32.76 -29.18 -2.09
CA LEU A 161 33.01 -27.97 -1.29
C LEU A 161 31.72 -27.19 -1.01
N ALA A 162 30.83 -27.07 -1.98
CA ALA A 162 29.52 -26.43 -1.81
C ALA A 162 28.62 -27.21 -0.82
N ASP A 163 28.65 -28.55 -0.85
CA ASP A 163 27.89 -29.39 0.09
C ASP A 163 28.42 -29.22 1.52
N ILE A 164 29.75 -29.14 1.72
CA ILE A 164 30.36 -28.82 3.01
C ILE A 164 29.94 -27.43 3.49
N ARG A 165 29.99 -26.43 2.60
CA ARG A 165 29.53 -25.06 2.85
C ARG A 165 28.10 -25.05 3.35
N GLN A 166 27.17 -25.59 2.56
CA GLN A 166 25.75 -25.58 2.89
C GLN A 166 25.49 -26.28 4.24
N LYS A 167 26.13 -27.42 4.48
CA LYS A 167 25.99 -28.15 5.75
C LYS A 167 26.48 -27.34 6.94
N MET A 168 27.63 -26.66 6.83
CA MET A 168 28.19 -25.87 7.93
C MET A 168 27.49 -24.52 8.10
N GLU A 169 27.10 -23.86 7.03
CA GLU A 169 26.46 -22.55 7.04
C GLU A 169 25.04 -22.60 7.62
N THR A 170 24.35 -23.73 7.49
CA THR A 170 22.98 -23.92 8.01
C THR A 170 22.94 -24.70 9.34
N GLN A 171 24.10 -25.08 9.89
CA GLN A 171 24.13 -25.84 11.13
C GLN A 171 23.67 -24.97 12.32
N LEU A 172 23.10 -25.62 13.32
CA LEU A 172 22.69 -24.96 14.55
C LEU A 172 23.31 -25.71 15.73
N LEU A 173 24.33 -25.12 16.34
CA LEU A 173 25.02 -25.74 17.47
C LEU A 173 24.17 -25.64 18.75
N PRO A 174 24.10 -26.71 19.56
CA PRO A 174 23.41 -26.68 20.84
C PRO A 174 24.07 -25.67 21.79
N VAL A 175 23.27 -24.78 22.40
CA VAL A 175 23.76 -23.73 23.32
C VAL A 175 24.16 -24.25 24.68
N ASP A 176 23.64 -25.40 25.08
CA ASP A 176 23.93 -26.09 26.34
C ASP A 176 25.20 -26.95 26.28
N LYS A 177 25.96 -26.90 25.17
CA LYS A 177 27.18 -27.68 24.96
C LYS A 177 28.29 -26.81 24.40
N ILE A 178 29.53 -27.24 24.65
CA ILE A 178 30.74 -26.67 24.05
C ILE A 178 31.32 -27.61 22.98
N PRO A 179 32.06 -27.09 21.99
CA PRO A 179 32.28 -25.67 21.70
C PRO A 179 31.12 -24.99 20.96
N SER A 180 31.12 -23.65 20.97
CA SER A 180 30.24 -22.79 20.17
C SER A 180 30.78 -22.49 18.76
N PHE A 181 31.68 -23.32 18.25
CA PHE A 181 32.29 -23.21 16.92
C PHE A 181 32.50 -24.60 16.29
N ASP A 182 32.63 -24.64 14.97
CA ASP A 182 33.00 -25.85 14.21
C ASP A 182 34.05 -25.49 13.15
N ILE A 183 35.19 -26.19 13.18
CA ILE A 183 36.36 -25.95 12.33
C ILE A 183 36.69 -27.26 11.60
N ARG A 184 36.71 -27.19 10.27
CA ARG A 184 37.05 -28.32 9.40
C ARG A 184 38.14 -27.93 8.41
N ALA A 185 38.93 -28.90 7.98
CA ALA A 185 39.99 -28.72 7.01
C ALA A 185 39.81 -29.70 5.84
N THR A 186 39.89 -29.19 4.61
CA THR A 186 39.89 -30.00 3.39
C THR A 186 41.24 -29.86 2.69
N ILE A 187 41.98 -30.96 2.53
CA ILE A 187 43.27 -30.96 1.82
C ILE A 187 42.97 -30.94 0.32
N LEU A 188 43.25 -29.83 -0.37
CA LEU A 188 42.95 -29.67 -1.80
C LEU A 188 44.12 -30.08 -2.71
N SER A 189 45.34 -29.97 -2.20
CA SER A 189 46.60 -30.39 -2.81
C SER A 189 47.66 -30.55 -1.70
N ASP A 190 48.89 -30.94 -2.05
CA ASP A 190 49.99 -31.02 -1.07
C ASP A 190 50.41 -29.64 -0.53
N GLU A 191 50.02 -28.54 -1.20
CA GLU A 191 50.35 -27.17 -0.79
C GLU A 191 49.16 -26.38 -0.24
N ILE A 192 47.92 -26.74 -0.58
CA ILE A 192 46.72 -25.94 -0.29
C ILE A 192 45.74 -26.73 0.57
N ILE A 193 45.40 -26.16 1.72
CA ILE A 193 44.35 -26.64 2.61
C ILE A 193 43.26 -25.56 2.67
N ARG A 194 41.99 -25.98 2.50
CA ARG A 194 40.84 -25.13 2.77
C ARG A 194 40.39 -25.30 4.20
N LEU A 195 40.39 -24.22 4.97
CA LEU A 195 39.74 -24.14 6.26
C LEU A 195 38.29 -23.70 6.09
N HIS A 196 37.39 -24.40 6.77
CA HIS A 196 35.98 -24.04 6.89
C HIS A 196 35.73 -23.70 8.36
N LEU A 197 35.37 -22.44 8.63
CA LEU A 197 35.23 -21.92 9.99
C LEU A 197 33.78 -21.50 10.21
N TYR A 198 33.15 -22.06 11.24
CA TYR A 198 31.83 -21.66 11.71
C TYR A 198 31.93 -21.18 13.16
N PHE A 199 31.46 -19.97 13.43
CA PHE A 199 31.32 -19.42 14.78
C PHE A 199 29.87 -19.09 15.07
N ASP A 200 29.35 -19.64 16.16
CA ASP A 200 28.06 -19.25 16.72
C ASP A 200 28.25 -17.95 17.52
N LEU A 201 27.65 -16.86 17.04
CA LEU A 201 27.83 -15.53 17.62
C LEU A 201 27.00 -15.32 18.90
N MET A 202 26.43 -16.39 19.47
CA MET A 202 25.76 -16.35 20.77
C MET A 202 26.69 -15.86 21.88
N PHE A 203 27.94 -16.34 21.95
CA PHE A 203 28.85 -16.03 23.06
C PHE A 203 29.99 -15.07 22.69
N MET A 204 30.10 -14.72 21.40
CA MET A 204 31.14 -13.84 20.88
C MET A 204 30.59 -12.97 19.75
N ASP A 205 31.03 -11.72 19.69
CA ASP A 205 30.77 -10.84 18.54
C ASP A 205 31.85 -11.00 17.45
N LEU A 206 31.67 -10.33 16.30
CA LEU A 206 32.61 -10.42 15.20
C LEU A 206 34.02 -9.92 15.59
N HIS A 207 34.13 -8.90 16.45
CA HIS A 207 35.43 -8.43 16.96
C HIS A 207 36.11 -9.51 17.79
N SER A 208 35.36 -10.22 18.62
CA SER A 208 35.87 -11.34 19.39
C SER A 208 36.33 -12.49 18.50
N VAL A 209 35.65 -12.78 17.38
CA VAL A 209 36.14 -13.74 16.39
C VAL A 209 37.49 -13.29 15.81
N ARG A 210 37.67 -12.00 15.50
CA ARG A 210 38.99 -11.45 15.08
C ARG A 210 40.08 -11.75 16.11
N LEU A 211 39.80 -11.50 17.39
CA LEU A 211 40.75 -11.74 18.47
C LEU A 211 41.15 -13.22 18.53
N VAL A 212 40.17 -14.11 18.43
CA VAL A 212 40.40 -15.57 18.39
C VAL A 212 41.28 -15.96 17.20
N LEU A 213 41.00 -15.47 16.00
CA LEU A 213 41.79 -15.77 14.79
C LEU A 213 43.21 -15.20 14.86
N ARG A 214 43.36 -13.96 15.36
CA ARG A 214 44.64 -13.30 15.60
C ARG A 214 45.50 -14.10 16.58
N ASP A 215 44.93 -14.46 17.73
CA ASP A 215 45.63 -15.17 18.79
C ASP A 215 45.98 -16.60 18.35
N TRP A 216 45.10 -17.24 17.58
CA TRP A 216 45.37 -18.54 16.97
C TRP A 216 46.56 -18.50 16.01
N GLY A 217 46.64 -17.48 15.15
CA GLY A 217 47.79 -17.25 14.29
C GLY A 217 49.09 -17.00 15.06
N ARG A 218 49.03 -16.17 16.10
CA ARG A 218 50.20 -15.86 16.96
C ARG A 218 50.73 -17.10 17.66
N VAL A 219 49.86 -17.89 18.28
CA VAL A 219 50.25 -19.12 18.97
C VAL A 219 50.79 -20.15 17.97
N TYR A 220 50.21 -20.25 16.78
CA TYR A 220 50.70 -21.11 15.70
C TYR A 220 52.12 -20.72 15.26
N GLN A 221 52.44 -19.43 15.23
CA GLN A 221 53.77 -18.89 14.93
C GLN A 221 54.76 -19.01 16.11
N GLY A 222 54.33 -19.55 17.26
CA GLY A 222 55.16 -19.70 18.45
C GLY A 222 55.27 -18.45 19.33
N CYS A 223 54.39 -17.46 19.14
CA CYS A 223 54.31 -16.29 20.02
C CYS A 223 53.50 -16.60 21.30
N GLU A 224 53.90 -15.98 22.42
CA GLU A 224 53.10 -15.99 23.65
C GLU A 224 51.97 -14.94 23.58
N LEU A 225 50.84 -15.25 24.20
CA LEU A 225 49.72 -14.32 24.34
C LEU A 225 49.96 -13.40 25.55
N PRO A 226 49.47 -12.15 25.52
CA PRO A 226 49.61 -11.23 26.66
C PRO A 226 48.88 -11.78 27.89
N GLU A 227 49.34 -11.47 29.10
CA GLU A 227 48.54 -11.70 30.31
C GLU A 227 47.43 -10.64 30.39
N LEU A 228 46.20 -11.07 30.70
CA LEU A 228 45.07 -10.18 30.99
C LEU A 228 44.86 -10.09 32.50
N ASP A 229 44.42 -8.94 32.99
CA ASP A 229 43.99 -8.78 34.39
C ASP A 229 42.85 -9.77 34.72
N ASP A 230 42.93 -10.46 35.87
CA ASP A 230 41.90 -11.40 36.34
C ASP A 230 40.50 -10.73 36.40
N GLU A 231 40.45 -9.41 36.67
CA GLU A 231 39.21 -8.64 36.68
C GLU A 231 38.66 -8.35 35.27
N ALA A 232 39.51 -8.37 34.23
CA ALA A 232 39.20 -8.03 32.85
C ALA A 232 38.61 -9.22 32.07
N ASN A 233 37.37 -9.60 32.41
CA ASN A 233 36.63 -10.66 31.74
C ASN A 233 35.19 -10.24 31.40
N PHE A 234 34.53 -11.01 30.52
CA PHE A 234 33.19 -10.68 30.04
C PHE A 234 32.12 -10.74 31.15
N GLN A 235 32.24 -11.66 32.12
CA GLN A 235 31.31 -11.74 33.26
C GLN A 235 31.33 -10.45 34.08
N ASN A 236 32.51 -9.93 34.41
CA ASN A 236 32.68 -8.68 35.12
C ASN A 236 32.22 -7.47 34.28
N TYR A 237 32.40 -7.52 32.96
CA TYR A 237 31.83 -6.52 32.05
C TYR A 237 30.30 -6.44 32.18
N ILE A 238 29.60 -7.57 32.19
CA ILE A 238 28.14 -7.61 32.38
C ILE A 238 27.72 -7.10 33.76
N LYS A 239 28.48 -7.42 34.82
CA LYS A 239 28.26 -6.86 36.16
C LYS A 239 28.34 -5.33 36.15
N ALA A 240 29.36 -4.77 35.48
CA ALA A 240 29.54 -3.33 35.32
C ALA A 240 28.40 -2.65 34.53
N GLU A 241 27.98 -3.24 33.40
CA GLU A 241 26.85 -2.72 32.60
C GLU A 241 25.54 -2.67 33.40
N ARG A 242 25.22 -3.74 34.13
CA ARG A 242 24.02 -3.80 34.97
C ARG A 242 24.06 -2.82 36.13
N TYR A 243 25.23 -2.64 36.73
CA TYR A 243 25.43 -1.64 37.78
C TYR A 243 25.11 -0.24 37.25
N LEU A 244 25.63 0.11 36.06
CA LEU A 244 25.37 1.40 35.40
C LEU A 244 23.88 1.62 35.12
N GLN A 245 23.16 0.60 34.64
CA GLN A 245 21.71 0.68 34.40
C GLN A 245 20.91 1.03 35.66
N GLY A 246 21.41 0.62 36.84
CA GLY A 246 20.79 0.95 38.13
C GLY A 246 21.16 2.33 38.70
N GLN A 247 22.16 3.01 38.12
CA GLN A 247 22.58 4.35 38.56
C GLN A 247 21.67 5.46 37.99
N PRO A 248 21.73 6.69 38.55
CA PRO A 248 20.99 7.83 38.00
C PRO A 248 21.19 8.04 36.49
N GLN A 249 22.39 7.77 35.97
CA GLN A 249 22.66 7.83 34.53
C GLN A 249 21.84 6.82 33.73
N GLY A 250 21.75 5.57 34.18
CA GLY A 250 20.91 4.56 33.50
C GLY A 250 19.43 4.92 33.51
N GLN A 251 18.94 5.55 34.57
CA GLN A 251 17.58 6.07 34.65
C GLN A 251 17.36 7.26 33.70
N TYR A 252 18.35 8.14 33.57
CA TYR A 252 18.33 9.25 32.61
C TYR A 252 18.29 8.75 31.15
N ASP A 253 19.13 7.76 30.82
CA ASP A 253 19.14 7.11 29.51
C ASP A 253 17.78 6.49 29.18
N LYS A 254 17.16 5.81 30.15
CA LYS A 254 15.82 5.26 29.99
C LYS A 254 14.77 6.36 29.76
N ALA A 255 14.81 7.44 30.53
CA ALA A 255 13.87 8.56 30.40
C ALA A 255 13.99 9.26 29.04
N TYR A 256 15.21 9.39 28.50
CA TYR A 256 15.44 9.90 27.16
C TYR A 256 14.66 9.08 26.11
N TRP A 257 14.82 7.75 26.12
CA TRP A 257 14.11 6.88 25.19
C TRP A 257 12.60 6.92 25.38
N GLU A 258 12.11 6.94 26.63
CA GLU A 258 10.68 7.06 26.92
C GLU A 258 10.04 8.31 26.31
N GLN A 259 10.78 9.42 26.21
CA GLN A 259 10.33 10.64 25.53
C GLN A 259 10.32 10.52 24.00
N GLN A 260 11.11 9.61 23.42
CA GLN A 260 11.18 9.41 21.97
C GLN A 260 10.12 8.45 21.43
N PHE A 261 9.49 7.63 22.27
CA PHE A 261 8.61 6.54 21.80
C PHE A 261 7.47 7.00 20.90
N ASP A 262 6.85 8.13 21.20
CA ASP A 262 5.74 8.67 20.38
C ASP A 262 6.23 9.32 19.06
N ASN A 263 7.52 9.63 18.98
CA ASN A 263 8.16 10.29 17.85
C ASN A 263 8.99 9.33 16.98
N LEU A 264 9.09 8.05 17.38
CA LEU A 264 9.88 7.06 16.66
C LEU A 264 9.04 6.51 15.49
N PRO A 265 9.40 6.78 14.22
CA PRO A 265 8.67 6.23 13.09
C PRO A 265 8.85 4.70 13.02
N PRO A 266 7.95 3.97 12.35
CA PRO A 266 8.11 2.53 12.15
C PRO A 266 9.31 2.21 11.26
N SER A 267 9.66 0.92 11.16
CA SER A 267 10.69 0.44 10.23
C SER A 267 10.35 0.77 8.77
N PRO A 268 11.34 0.91 7.84
CA PRO A 268 11.04 1.18 6.44
C PRO A 268 10.13 0.10 5.85
N GLU A 269 9.16 0.55 5.07
CA GLU A 269 8.16 -0.31 4.44
C GLU A 269 8.63 -0.67 3.04
N LEU A 270 9.57 -1.62 2.98
CA LEU A 270 10.19 -2.11 1.75
C LEU A 270 9.28 -3.12 1.03
N PRO A 271 9.29 -3.17 -0.32
CA PRO A 271 8.56 -4.18 -1.08
C PRO A 271 9.00 -5.61 -0.74
N LEU A 272 8.04 -6.46 -0.40
CA LEU A 272 8.27 -7.88 -0.13
C LEU A 272 7.63 -8.74 -1.22
N LYS A 273 8.34 -9.77 -1.65
CA LYS A 273 7.85 -10.85 -2.54
C LYS A 273 7.05 -11.87 -1.74
N ASN A 274 7.55 -12.23 -0.56
CA ASN A 274 6.92 -13.18 0.35
C ASN A 274 6.72 -12.56 1.73
N ALA A 275 5.65 -12.98 2.41
CA ALA A 275 5.44 -12.61 3.81
C ALA A 275 6.51 -13.31 4.68
N PRO A 276 7.23 -12.59 5.56
CA PRO A 276 8.32 -13.16 6.38
C PRO A 276 7.92 -14.38 7.21
N GLU A 277 6.66 -14.47 7.63
CA GLU A 277 6.11 -15.55 8.45
C GLU A 277 5.97 -16.87 7.69
N LEU A 278 5.95 -16.81 6.35
CA LEU A 278 5.86 -17.98 5.48
C LEU A 278 7.24 -18.58 5.14
N ILE A 279 8.32 -17.93 5.56
CA ILE A 279 9.70 -18.35 5.27
C ILE A 279 10.27 -19.08 6.49
N SER A 280 10.36 -20.41 6.41
CA SER A 280 11.00 -21.21 7.46
C SER A 280 11.61 -22.51 6.92
N PRO A 281 12.91 -22.77 7.14
CA PRO A 281 13.90 -21.85 7.70
C PRO A 281 14.41 -20.87 6.63
N PRO A 282 14.82 -19.64 7.00
CA PRO A 282 15.32 -18.68 6.03
C PRO A 282 16.69 -19.07 5.46
N MET A 283 16.91 -18.72 4.20
CA MET A 283 18.20 -18.79 3.52
C MET A 283 18.74 -17.39 3.31
N PHE A 284 20.02 -17.18 3.60
CA PHE A 284 20.65 -15.87 3.48
C PHE A 284 21.46 -15.76 2.19
N LYS A 285 21.46 -14.57 1.60
CA LYS A 285 22.26 -14.21 0.43
C LYS A 285 23.02 -12.93 0.73
N ARG A 286 24.29 -12.89 0.28
CA ARG A 286 25.17 -11.73 0.39
C ARG A 286 25.42 -11.11 -0.98
N TYR A 287 25.29 -9.79 -1.07
CA TYR A 287 25.76 -8.98 -2.19
C TYR A 287 26.93 -8.12 -1.74
N SER A 288 27.99 -8.05 -2.54
CA SER A 288 29.22 -7.34 -2.15
C SER A 288 29.68 -6.36 -3.21
N ARG A 289 30.17 -5.19 -2.77
CA ARG A 289 30.83 -4.17 -3.61
C ARG A 289 32.04 -3.60 -2.89
N LYS A 290 33.11 -3.31 -3.62
CA LYS A 290 34.33 -2.70 -3.07
C LYS A 290 34.31 -1.19 -3.34
N ILE A 291 34.75 -0.40 -2.36
CA ILE A 291 34.99 1.03 -2.53
C ILE A 291 36.46 1.21 -2.91
N ALA A 292 36.73 1.89 -4.02
CA ALA A 292 38.10 2.20 -4.43
C ALA A 292 38.79 3.11 -3.39
N THR A 293 40.10 2.93 -3.20
CA THR A 293 40.88 3.66 -2.19
C THR A 293 40.83 5.17 -2.39
N GLU A 294 40.84 5.61 -3.64
CA GLU A 294 40.74 7.02 -4.04
C GLU A 294 39.37 7.60 -3.67
N THR A 295 38.29 6.86 -3.97
CA THR A 295 36.91 7.25 -3.63
C THR A 295 36.74 7.34 -2.11
N LEU A 296 37.24 6.36 -1.35
CA LEU A 296 37.18 6.38 0.11
C LEU A 296 37.92 7.58 0.72
N SER A 297 39.10 7.88 0.19
CA SER A 297 39.91 9.04 0.63
C SER A 297 39.20 10.36 0.33
N ALA A 298 38.59 10.47 -0.85
CA ALA A 298 37.78 11.61 -1.23
C ALA A 298 36.54 11.76 -0.33
N LEU A 299 35.79 10.68 -0.07
CA LEU A 299 34.65 10.66 0.83
C LEU A 299 35.01 11.15 2.24
N LYS A 300 36.13 10.65 2.79
CA LYS A 300 36.62 11.08 4.10
C LYS A 300 36.89 12.59 4.11
N LYS A 301 37.63 13.09 3.11
CA LYS A 301 37.95 14.52 2.98
C LYS A 301 36.69 15.38 2.82
N LYS A 302 35.73 14.95 2.00
CA LYS A 302 34.46 15.67 1.76
C LYS A 302 33.59 15.69 3.03
N ALA A 303 33.48 14.56 3.73
CA ALA A 303 32.78 14.51 5.02
C ALA A 303 33.41 15.48 6.04
N GLU A 304 34.74 15.49 6.16
CA GLU A 304 35.46 16.41 7.05
C GLU A 304 35.21 17.88 6.69
N GLN A 305 35.19 18.23 5.39
CA GLN A 305 34.86 19.59 4.91
C GLN A 305 33.45 20.03 5.32
N GLN A 306 32.50 19.08 5.36
CA GLN A 306 31.13 19.30 5.80
C GLN A 306 30.94 19.13 7.33
N LYS A 307 32.03 18.90 8.07
CA LYS A 307 32.02 18.65 9.53
C LYS A 307 31.21 17.40 9.92
N LEU A 308 31.25 16.39 9.07
CA LEU A 308 30.58 15.09 9.23
C LEU A 308 31.63 13.98 9.39
N THR A 309 31.23 12.88 10.04
CA THR A 309 32.04 11.65 10.06
C THR A 309 31.81 10.85 8.78
N LEU A 310 32.79 10.02 8.40
CA LEU A 310 32.62 9.08 7.29
C LEU A 310 31.47 8.09 7.56
N GLU A 311 31.29 7.65 8.80
CA GLU A 311 30.17 6.79 9.20
C GLU A 311 28.82 7.44 8.92
N THR A 312 28.66 8.72 9.30
CA THR A 312 27.44 9.49 9.01
C THR A 312 27.18 9.53 7.51
N LEU A 313 28.20 9.76 6.68
CA LEU A 313 28.04 9.80 5.24
C LEU A 313 27.61 8.44 4.67
N LEU A 314 28.26 7.35 5.10
CA LEU A 314 27.95 5.99 4.65
C LEU A 314 26.54 5.56 5.09
N LEU A 315 26.15 5.85 6.34
CA LEU A 315 24.81 5.58 6.88
C LEU A 315 23.75 6.46 6.22
N GLY A 316 24.04 7.73 6.02
CA GLY A 316 23.11 8.67 5.38
C GLY A 316 22.85 8.32 3.92
N ALA A 317 23.88 7.95 3.16
CA ALA A 317 23.68 7.46 1.80
C ALA A 317 22.85 6.15 1.77
N TYR A 318 23.01 5.26 2.76
CA TYR A 318 22.17 4.06 2.88
C TYR A 318 20.71 4.43 3.19
N ALA A 319 20.51 5.39 4.09
CA ALA A 319 19.19 5.92 4.42
C ALA A 319 18.51 6.58 3.20
N GLU A 320 19.23 7.32 2.35
CA GLU A 320 18.67 7.90 1.12
C GLU A 320 18.22 6.83 0.11
N VAL A 321 18.97 5.72 -0.01
CA VAL A 321 18.54 4.59 -0.84
C VAL A 321 17.31 3.90 -0.26
N LEU A 322 17.28 3.63 1.04
CA LEU A 322 16.10 3.06 1.69
C LEU A 322 14.88 3.97 1.57
N ARG A 323 15.06 5.30 1.66
CA ARG A 323 14.01 6.29 1.45
C ARG A 323 13.44 6.20 0.04
N GLN A 324 14.27 5.95 -0.97
CA GLN A 324 13.78 5.81 -2.34
C GLN A 324 12.98 4.51 -2.55
N TRP A 325 13.29 3.42 -1.83
CA TRP A 325 12.61 2.12 -1.95
C TRP A 325 11.54 1.82 -0.89
N SER A 326 11.40 2.67 0.12
CA SER A 326 10.37 2.56 1.15
C SER A 326 9.11 3.30 0.70
N LYS A 327 7.94 2.79 1.07
CA LYS A 327 6.69 3.57 0.96
C LYS A 327 6.75 4.88 1.78
N ARG A 328 7.50 4.86 2.89
CA ARG A 328 7.61 5.96 3.86
C ARG A 328 8.99 6.57 3.85
N GLN A 329 9.05 7.91 3.87
CA GLN A 329 10.32 8.62 3.77
C GLN A 329 10.97 8.91 5.13
N THR A 330 10.21 8.72 6.19
CA THR A 330 10.70 8.70 7.56
C THR A 330 10.52 7.31 8.14
N PHE A 331 11.56 6.77 8.76
CA PHE A 331 11.57 5.39 9.25
C PHE A 331 12.68 5.17 10.27
N THR A 332 12.62 4.05 10.99
CA THR A 332 13.63 3.69 11.99
C THR A 332 14.50 2.54 11.51
N LEU A 333 15.81 2.71 11.66
CA LEU A 333 16.82 1.68 11.42
C LEU A 333 17.38 1.14 12.74
N THR A 334 17.82 -0.11 12.71
CA THR A 334 18.67 -0.65 13.78
C THR A 334 20.13 -0.42 13.42
N ILE A 335 20.88 0.24 14.30
CA ILE A 335 22.32 0.43 14.17
C ILE A 335 23.00 -0.50 15.16
N THR A 336 23.90 -1.36 14.70
CA THR A 336 24.67 -2.22 15.61
C THR A 336 26.06 -1.65 15.83
N GLN A 337 26.47 -1.54 17.09
CA GLN A 337 27.80 -1.05 17.49
C GLN A 337 28.49 -2.05 18.40
N LEU A 338 29.82 -2.08 18.35
CA LEU A 338 30.64 -2.84 19.29
C LEU A 338 30.71 -2.03 20.59
N GLY A 339 29.87 -2.39 21.56
CA GLY A 339 29.72 -1.67 22.81
C GLY A 339 30.77 -2.09 23.83
N ARG A 340 32.06 -1.83 23.57
CA ARG A 340 33.17 -2.07 24.51
C ARG A 340 33.45 -0.82 25.33
N ARG A 341 32.68 -0.60 26.40
CA ARG A 341 32.92 0.55 27.29
C ARG A 341 34.24 0.34 28.06
N PRO A 342 35.06 1.38 28.25
CA PRO A 342 36.40 1.26 28.83
C PRO A 342 36.37 1.12 30.37
N TYR A 343 35.62 0.14 30.88
CA TYR A 343 35.62 -0.20 32.32
C TYR A 343 36.95 -0.81 32.76
N PHE A 344 37.65 -1.46 31.84
CA PHE A 344 38.95 -2.10 32.04
C PHE A 344 39.90 -1.61 30.95
N ALA A 345 41.20 -1.48 31.28
CA ALA A 345 42.22 -1.04 30.32
C ALA A 345 42.34 -1.99 29.11
N GLU A 346 42.04 -3.27 29.31
CA GLU A 346 42.23 -4.35 28.33
C GLU A 346 40.93 -4.81 27.67
N VAL A 347 39.83 -4.05 27.81
CA VAL A 347 38.50 -4.46 27.32
C VAL A 347 38.48 -4.81 25.83
N GLU A 348 39.33 -4.19 25.02
CA GLU A 348 39.48 -4.47 23.58
C GLU A 348 40.07 -5.84 23.25
N ASN A 349 40.67 -6.54 24.23
CA ASN A 349 41.24 -7.88 24.09
C ASN A 349 40.39 -8.99 24.73
N ILE A 350 39.22 -8.64 25.31
CA ILE A 350 38.32 -9.62 25.93
C ILE A 350 37.42 -10.26 24.86
N VAL A 351 37.32 -11.58 24.81
CA VAL A 351 36.34 -12.29 23.98
C VAL A 351 34.98 -12.30 24.67
N GLY A 352 33.91 -11.95 23.96
CA GLY A 352 32.53 -11.90 24.46
C GLY A 352 31.57 -11.29 23.43
N ASN A 353 30.26 -11.33 23.68
CA ASN A 353 29.29 -10.68 22.80
C ASN A 353 28.97 -9.27 23.32
N PHE A 354 29.71 -8.27 22.82
CA PHE A 354 29.56 -6.85 23.19
C PHE A 354 28.61 -6.10 22.24
N LEU A 355 27.85 -6.79 21.39
CA LEU A 355 27.01 -6.13 20.40
C LEU A 355 25.88 -5.35 21.09
N GLN A 356 25.83 -4.04 20.82
CA GLN A 356 24.77 -3.17 21.33
C GLN A 356 23.98 -2.59 20.15
N PRO A 357 22.74 -3.07 19.92
CA PRO A 357 21.85 -2.44 18.95
C PRO A 357 21.28 -1.15 19.52
N THR A 358 21.14 -0.13 18.69
CA THR A 358 20.42 1.11 18.98
C THR A 358 19.47 1.42 17.84
N LEU A 359 18.32 2.02 18.13
CA LEU A 359 17.39 2.47 17.10
C LEU A 359 17.80 3.85 16.62
N LEU A 360 17.63 4.15 15.33
CA LEU A 360 17.91 5.47 14.78
C LEU A 360 16.76 5.91 13.89
N ALA A 361 16.10 7.00 14.28
CA ALA A 361 15.11 7.65 13.46
C ALA A 361 15.78 8.35 12.27
N ILE A 362 15.37 7.97 11.07
CA ILE A 362 15.69 8.65 9.83
C ILE A 362 14.56 9.63 9.54
N GLN A 363 14.89 10.92 9.61
CA GLN A 363 13.95 12.03 9.42
C GLN A 363 14.41 12.95 8.28
N GLY A 364 13.67 14.02 8.04
CA GLY A 364 13.93 15.02 7.02
C GLY A 364 12.77 15.17 6.03
N THR A 365 12.69 16.35 5.45
CA THR A 365 11.71 16.78 4.45
C THR A 365 12.34 16.87 3.06
N GLU A 366 11.52 17.12 2.04
CA GLU A 366 12.01 17.34 0.68
C GLU A 366 12.78 18.64 0.52
N ASP A 367 12.51 19.64 1.37
CA ASP A 367 13.15 20.96 1.32
C ASP A 367 14.55 20.97 1.96
N ASP A 368 14.85 20.00 2.82
CA ASP A 368 16.16 19.86 3.44
C ASP A 368 17.20 19.48 2.37
N SER A 369 18.39 20.08 2.44
CA SER A 369 19.49 19.61 1.61
C SER A 369 20.00 18.25 2.10
N PHE A 370 20.73 17.53 1.25
CA PHE A 370 21.41 16.30 1.67
C PHE A 370 22.28 16.53 2.91
N ASN A 371 23.04 17.63 2.93
CA ASN A 371 23.90 17.97 4.05
C ASN A 371 23.10 18.23 5.34
N ASP A 372 21.94 18.92 5.25
CA ASP A 372 21.09 19.17 6.42
C ASP A 372 20.59 17.85 7.02
N ARG A 373 20.14 16.91 6.17
CA ARG A 373 19.73 15.57 6.61
C ARG A 373 20.88 14.79 7.25
N LEU A 374 22.10 14.88 6.72
CA LEU A 374 23.28 14.24 7.32
C LEU A 374 23.66 14.85 8.67
N VAL A 375 23.58 16.18 8.82
CA VAL A 375 23.85 16.87 10.09
C VAL A 375 22.83 16.45 11.15
N GLN A 376 21.55 16.35 10.78
CA GLN A 376 20.51 15.85 11.68
C GLN A 376 20.76 14.40 12.07
N LEU A 377 21.04 13.54 11.10
CA LEU A 377 21.34 12.12 11.31
C LEU A 377 22.55 11.92 12.24
N GLN A 378 23.63 12.67 12.05
CA GLN A 378 24.79 12.64 12.95
C GLN A 378 24.40 13.05 14.36
N THR A 379 23.56 14.08 14.50
CA THR A 379 23.11 14.57 15.80
C THR A 379 22.32 13.49 16.54
N TYR A 380 21.36 12.84 15.89
CA TYR A 380 20.61 11.73 16.49
C TYR A 380 21.48 10.51 16.78
N LEU A 381 22.41 10.15 15.89
CA LEU A 381 23.34 9.05 16.14
C LEU A 381 24.19 9.31 17.40
N LEU A 382 24.67 10.54 17.58
CA LEU A 382 25.43 10.93 18.77
C LEU A 382 24.57 10.94 20.04
N MET A 383 23.34 11.46 19.98
CA MET A 383 22.40 11.43 21.11
C MET A 383 22.04 10.00 21.52
N ASN A 384 21.79 9.11 20.56
CA ASN A 384 21.44 7.72 20.84
C ASN A 384 22.65 6.94 21.39
N ARG A 385 23.87 7.28 20.96
CA ARG A 385 25.12 6.76 21.56
C ARG A 385 25.28 7.20 23.01
N TRP A 386 24.94 8.45 23.31
CA TRP A 386 25.00 8.99 24.68
C TRP A 386 24.11 8.21 25.64
N HIS A 387 22.91 7.82 25.17
CA HIS A 387 21.90 7.12 25.98
C HIS A 387 21.89 5.60 25.71
N SER A 388 23.05 5.02 25.39
CA SER A 388 23.18 3.61 24.98
C SER A 388 23.04 2.61 26.12
N SER A 389 22.96 3.05 27.39
CA SER A 389 22.78 2.13 28.52
C SER A 389 21.39 1.50 28.55
N TYR A 390 20.41 2.14 27.88
CA TYR A 390 19.12 1.57 27.54
C TYR A 390 19.11 1.24 26.03
N ASN A 391 19.25 -0.05 25.70
CA ASN A 391 19.57 -0.46 24.33
C ASN A 391 18.32 -0.63 23.44
N GLY A 392 18.53 -0.78 22.13
CA GLY A 392 17.46 -0.90 21.14
C GLY A 392 16.54 -2.11 21.33
N VAL A 393 17.01 -3.23 21.89
CA VAL A 393 16.14 -4.39 22.19
C VAL A 393 15.18 -4.05 23.33
N GLN A 394 15.65 -3.32 24.35
CA GLN A 394 14.80 -2.85 25.45
C GLN A 394 13.75 -1.85 24.95
N VAL A 395 14.14 -0.93 24.06
CA VAL A 395 13.22 0.01 23.39
C VAL A 395 12.14 -0.72 22.59
N LEU A 396 12.51 -1.68 21.73
CA LEU A 396 11.54 -2.46 20.95
C LEU A 396 10.59 -3.28 21.83
N ARG A 397 11.11 -3.85 22.93
CA ARG A 397 10.30 -4.60 23.90
C ARG A 397 9.26 -3.69 24.56
N GLU A 398 9.65 -2.49 24.95
CA GLU A 398 8.76 -1.52 25.58
C GLU A 398 7.74 -0.94 24.59
N LEU A 399 8.14 -0.63 23.36
CA LEU A 399 7.22 -0.23 22.28
C LEU A 399 6.18 -1.33 22.01
N THR A 400 6.61 -2.59 21.95
CA THR A 400 5.70 -3.74 21.80
C THR A 400 4.72 -3.82 22.96
N ARG A 401 5.18 -3.65 24.21
CA ARG A 401 4.33 -3.66 25.41
C ARG A 401 3.27 -2.57 25.38
N ARG A 402 3.60 -1.38 24.87
CA ARG A 402 2.70 -0.22 24.76
C ARG A 402 1.72 -0.32 23.59
N SER A 403 2.08 -1.04 22.53
CA SER A 403 1.31 -1.02 21.28
C SER A 403 -0.06 -1.69 21.36
N HIS A 404 -0.38 -2.48 22.40
CA HIS A 404 -1.62 -3.27 22.59
C HIS A 404 -2.13 -4.11 21.39
N GLY A 405 -1.42 -4.09 20.26
CA GLY A 405 -1.75 -4.81 19.04
C GLY A 405 -1.21 -6.23 19.07
N SER A 406 -1.76 -7.07 18.20
CA SER A 406 -1.47 -8.51 18.11
C SER A 406 -0.06 -8.84 17.58
N ARG A 407 0.72 -7.86 17.14
CA ARG A 407 2.04 -8.05 16.49
C ARG A 407 3.14 -7.22 17.18
N ALA A 408 4.30 -7.85 17.41
CA ALA A 408 5.46 -7.18 18.00
C ALA A 408 6.05 -6.10 17.08
N VAL A 409 6.51 -5.00 17.68
CA VAL A 409 7.21 -3.93 16.94
C VAL A 409 8.62 -4.42 16.61
N SER A 410 8.99 -4.41 15.32
CA SER A 410 10.29 -4.84 14.83
C SER A 410 11.01 -3.74 14.04
N ALA A 411 12.35 -3.81 14.00
CA ALA A 411 13.20 -2.96 13.18
C ALA A 411 14.22 -3.82 12.40
N PRO A 412 13.75 -4.63 11.42
CA PRO A 412 14.54 -5.67 10.77
C PRO A 412 15.53 -5.17 9.70
N VAL A 413 15.60 -3.86 9.45
CA VAL A 413 16.60 -3.26 8.56
C VAL A 413 17.75 -2.69 9.38
N VAL A 414 18.94 -3.22 9.15
CA VAL A 414 20.11 -3.03 10.00
C VAL A 414 21.22 -2.31 9.24
N PHE A 415 21.94 -1.44 9.94
CA PHE A 415 23.22 -0.92 9.52
C PHE A 415 24.30 -1.31 10.53
N SER A 416 25.35 -1.94 10.03
CA SER A 416 26.42 -2.52 10.83
C SER A 416 27.76 -2.00 10.36
N ASN A 417 28.35 -1.12 11.16
CA ASN A 417 29.70 -0.65 10.93
C ASN A 417 30.66 -1.46 11.78
N THR A 418 31.47 -2.31 11.15
CA THR A 418 32.50 -3.11 11.84
C THR A 418 33.86 -2.44 11.84
N LEU A 419 33.99 -1.23 11.28
CA LEU A 419 35.21 -0.46 11.38
C LEU A 419 35.29 0.17 12.78
N THR A 420 36.46 0.12 13.42
CA THR A 420 36.66 0.80 14.71
C THR A 420 36.74 2.32 14.52
N ALA A 421 36.87 3.08 15.62
CA ALA A 421 37.07 4.54 15.57
C ALA A 421 38.27 4.95 14.69
N ASN A 422 39.26 4.07 14.55
CA ASN A 422 40.28 4.16 13.50
C ASN A 422 39.90 3.21 12.37
N LEU A 423 39.55 3.76 11.21
CA LEU A 423 39.16 3.04 9.99
C LEU A 423 40.22 2.02 9.48
N ASP A 424 41.38 1.93 10.13
CA ASP A 424 42.51 1.05 9.80
C ASP A 424 42.41 -0.33 10.47
N ASP A 425 41.58 -0.51 11.49
CA ASP A 425 41.44 -1.77 12.23
C ASP A 425 40.23 -2.60 11.77
N VAL A 426 40.50 -3.81 11.27
CA VAL A 426 39.55 -4.69 10.56
C VAL A 426 39.04 -5.83 11.43
N VAL A 427 37.74 -6.16 11.37
CA VAL A 427 37.11 -7.20 12.22
C VAL A 427 37.15 -8.65 11.65
N THR A 428 37.58 -8.88 10.40
CA THR A 428 37.51 -10.23 9.79
C THR A 428 38.72 -10.67 8.97
N ASP A 429 39.84 -9.93 9.01
CA ASP A 429 41.08 -10.41 8.38
C ASP A 429 41.68 -11.53 9.25
N MET A 430 42.06 -12.64 8.62
CA MET A 430 42.78 -13.71 9.31
C MET A 430 44.23 -13.28 9.59
N ASP A 431 44.79 -12.36 8.79
CA ASP A 431 46.15 -11.79 8.91
C ASP A 431 47.25 -12.87 9.01
N TRP A 432 47.01 -14.04 8.40
CA TRP A 432 47.96 -15.12 8.30
C TRP A 432 48.66 -15.06 6.95
N ALA A 433 49.98 -15.22 6.95
CA ALA A 433 50.75 -15.23 5.71
C ALA A 433 50.32 -16.35 4.76
N GLY A 434 50.11 -16.01 3.47
CA GLY A 434 49.78 -16.99 2.43
C GLY A 434 48.31 -17.46 2.46
N THR A 435 47.39 -16.64 2.97
CA THR A 435 45.97 -16.97 3.06
C THR A 435 45.11 -16.17 2.09
N VAL A 436 44.02 -16.78 1.63
CA VAL A 436 43.06 -16.18 0.70
C VAL A 436 41.65 -16.51 1.16
N GLN A 437 40.82 -15.50 1.43
CA GLN A 437 39.41 -15.73 1.71
C GLN A 437 38.67 -16.15 0.44
N ILE A 438 37.93 -17.25 0.54
CA ILE A 438 37.18 -17.82 -0.60
C ILE A 438 35.70 -17.54 -0.48
N TYR A 439 35.17 -17.59 0.75
CA TYR A 439 33.76 -17.35 1.02
C TYR A 439 33.59 -16.77 2.42
N SER A 440 32.56 -15.96 2.60
CA SER A 440 32.10 -15.53 3.91
C SER A 440 30.61 -15.21 3.86
N SER A 441 29.89 -15.63 4.88
CA SER A 441 28.51 -15.25 5.14
C SER A 441 28.31 -14.93 6.61
N ASN A 442 27.44 -13.95 6.86
CA ASN A 442 26.96 -13.59 8.18
C ASN A 442 25.44 -13.70 8.15
N GLN A 443 24.89 -14.35 9.16
CA GLN A 443 23.46 -14.52 9.30
C GLN A 443 23.05 -13.92 10.62
N THR A 444 21.90 -13.25 10.63
CA THR A 444 21.26 -12.74 11.84
C THR A 444 19.78 -13.06 11.74
N PRO A 445 19.21 -13.80 12.70
CA PRO A 445 17.79 -14.16 12.64
C PRO A 445 16.94 -12.89 12.69
N GLN A 446 15.78 -12.92 12.03
CA GLN A 446 14.80 -11.82 12.03
C GLN A 446 15.28 -10.50 11.39
N VAL A 447 16.46 -10.48 10.78
CA VAL A 447 16.97 -9.35 10.00
C VAL A 447 16.64 -9.57 8.54
N TRP A 448 15.94 -8.61 7.93
CA TRP A 448 15.55 -8.66 6.53
C TRP A 448 16.69 -8.23 5.61
N LEU A 449 17.35 -7.13 5.98
CA LEU A 449 18.42 -6.52 5.22
C LEU A 449 19.43 -5.87 6.16
N GLU A 450 20.69 -6.26 6.06
CA GLU A 450 21.81 -5.70 6.81
C GLU A 450 22.81 -5.07 5.85
N ASN A 451 23.07 -3.76 5.97
CA ASN A 451 24.24 -3.13 5.36
C ASN A 451 25.44 -3.24 6.29
N GLN A 452 26.37 -4.12 5.95
CA GLN A 452 27.59 -4.37 6.70
C GLN A 452 28.81 -3.77 6.00
N ILE A 453 29.53 -2.90 6.71
CA ILE A 453 30.78 -2.31 6.22
C ILE A 453 31.94 -3.07 6.86
N VAL A 454 32.81 -3.63 6.02
CA VAL A 454 34.02 -4.35 6.42
C VAL A 454 35.23 -3.81 5.67
N ARG A 455 36.44 -4.10 6.15
CA ARG A 455 37.67 -3.97 5.37
C ARG A 455 38.22 -5.38 5.12
N LEU A 456 38.74 -5.66 3.95
CA LEU A 456 39.32 -6.96 3.57
C LEU A 456 40.52 -6.67 2.66
N ASP A 457 41.69 -7.24 2.97
CA ASP A 457 42.94 -7.01 2.23
C ASP A 457 43.26 -5.52 2.02
N GLY A 458 43.02 -4.69 3.04
CA GLY A 458 43.21 -3.24 2.98
C GLY A 458 42.13 -2.45 2.22
N ILE A 459 41.14 -3.10 1.60
CA ILE A 459 40.07 -2.46 0.82
C ILE A 459 38.76 -2.44 1.61
N VAL A 460 38.03 -1.31 1.60
CA VAL A 460 36.69 -1.25 2.20
C VAL A 460 35.68 -1.93 1.29
N GLN A 461 34.92 -2.87 1.85
CA GLN A 461 33.88 -3.62 1.18
C GLN A 461 32.53 -3.42 1.89
N ILE A 462 31.50 -3.18 1.09
CA ILE A 462 30.10 -3.12 1.50
C ILE A 462 29.46 -4.47 1.21
N ASN A 463 28.86 -5.07 2.23
CA ASN A 463 28.13 -6.33 2.15
C ASN A 463 26.67 -6.10 2.53
N TRP A 464 25.73 -6.43 1.65
CA TRP A 464 24.32 -6.48 1.97
C TRP A 464 23.90 -7.92 2.19
N ASN A 465 23.62 -8.29 3.44
CA ASN A 465 23.11 -9.60 3.81
C ASN A 465 21.58 -9.55 3.86
N THR A 466 20.90 -10.48 3.21
CA THR A 466 19.44 -10.48 3.13
C THR A 466 18.87 -11.88 3.08
N VAL A 467 17.59 -12.04 3.43
CA VAL A 467 16.84 -13.30 3.23
C VAL A 467 16.51 -13.45 1.76
N ASN A 468 16.97 -14.53 1.15
CA ASN A 468 16.98 -14.75 -0.30
C ASN A 468 15.58 -14.73 -0.92
N GLU A 469 14.58 -15.29 -0.23
CA GLU A 469 13.21 -15.41 -0.70
C GLU A 469 12.35 -14.16 -0.45
N LEU A 470 12.87 -13.18 0.30
CA LEU A 470 12.04 -12.13 0.89
C LEU A 470 11.71 -11.01 -0.08
N PHE A 471 12.69 -10.54 -0.85
CA PHE A 471 12.56 -9.38 -1.73
C PHE A 471 12.28 -9.77 -3.19
N PRO A 472 11.67 -8.88 -4.00
CA PRO A 472 11.60 -9.04 -5.45
C PRO A 472 12.99 -9.27 -6.07
N ASP A 473 13.04 -10.10 -7.10
CA ASP A 473 14.29 -10.49 -7.74
C ASP A 473 15.02 -9.25 -8.30
N GLY A 474 16.33 -9.14 -8.05
CA GLY A 474 17.16 -8.02 -8.49
C GLY A 474 17.01 -6.71 -7.71
N MET A 475 16.00 -6.56 -6.86
CA MET A 475 15.75 -5.31 -6.12
C MET A 475 16.91 -4.93 -5.19
N VAL A 476 17.36 -5.87 -4.36
CA VAL A 476 18.43 -5.63 -3.37
C VAL A 476 19.76 -5.26 -4.05
N GLU A 477 20.06 -5.88 -5.19
CA GLU A 477 21.24 -5.55 -5.98
C GLU A 477 21.15 -4.16 -6.61
N ALA A 478 19.99 -3.80 -7.17
CA ALA A 478 19.75 -2.46 -7.72
C ALA A 478 19.88 -1.36 -6.65
N MET A 479 19.36 -1.62 -5.44
CA MET A 479 19.54 -0.70 -4.30
C MET A 479 21.02 -0.56 -3.91
N LEU A 480 21.78 -1.67 -3.84
CA LEU A 480 23.21 -1.63 -3.54
C LEU A 480 24.00 -0.87 -4.62
N ASP A 481 23.68 -1.06 -5.90
CA ASP A 481 24.32 -0.33 -6.98
C ASP A 481 23.99 1.17 -6.94
N SER A 482 22.76 1.53 -6.59
CA SER A 482 22.36 2.93 -6.33
C SER A 482 23.09 3.53 -5.11
N TYR A 483 23.31 2.74 -4.07
CA TYR A 483 24.12 3.15 -2.91
C TYR A 483 25.55 3.47 -3.33
N MET A 484 26.18 2.58 -4.09
CA MET A 484 27.54 2.80 -4.61
C MET A 484 27.62 4.02 -5.53
N ALA A 485 26.63 4.22 -6.42
CA ALA A 485 26.57 5.37 -7.31
C ALA A 485 26.43 6.69 -6.54
N LEU A 486 25.64 6.72 -5.46
CA LEU A 486 25.51 7.90 -4.59
C LEU A 486 26.82 8.20 -3.87
N LEU A 487 27.51 7.19 -3.35
CA LEU A 487 28.83 7.37 -2.73
C LEU A 487 29.86 7.95 -3.72
N ILE A 488 29.91 7.43 -4.95
CA ILE A 488 30.78 7.98 -5.99
C ILE A 488 30.42 9.45 -6.28
N ALA A 489 29.13 9.77 -6.40
CA ALA A 489 28.68 11.14 -6.62
C ALA A 489 29.08 12.08 -5.47
N CYS A 490 28.98 11.65 -4.20
CA CYS A 490 29.44 12.44 -3.06
C CYS A 490 30.95 12.70 -3.06
N ALA A 491 31.74 11.78 -3.63
CA ALA A 491 33.19 11.93 -3.75
C ALA A 491 33.60 12.89 -4.88
N GLU A 492 32.84 12.91 -5.98
CA GLU A 492 33.23 13.57 -7.24
C GLU A 492 32.50 14.89 -7.52
N ASP A 493 31.26 15.08 -7.03
CA ASP A 493 30.39 16.22 -7.36
C ASP A 493 29.95 16.98 -6.09
N ASP A 494 30.53 18.16 -5.89
CA ASP A 494 30.21 19.04 -4.75
C ASP A 494 28.75 19.53 -4.75
N SER A 495 28.08 19.56 -5.90
CA SER A 495 26.68 20.01 -5.97
C SER A 495 25.72 19.05 -5.25
N VAL A 496 26.10 17.78 -5.06
CA VAL A 496 25.25 16.76 -4.41
C VAL A 496 24.89 17.14 -2.98
N TRP A 497 25.82 17.76 -2.24
CA TRP A 497 25.67 18.09 -0.83
C TRP A 497 24.56 19.12 -0.57
N GLY A 498 24.37 20.06 -1.51
CA GLY A 498 23.33 21.09 -1.43
C GLY A 498 22.01 20.73 -2.11
N LYS A 499 21.89 19.53 -2.70
CA LYS A 499 20.65 19.12 -3.40
C LYS A 499 19.54 18.80 -2.39
N THR A 500 18.36 19.30 -2.68
CA THR A 500 17.10 18.99 -1.99
C THR A 500 16.35 17.86 -2.71
N GLY A 501 15.34 17.27 -2.07
CA GLY A 501 14.57 16.15 -2.62
C GLY A 501 15.36 14.84 -2.76
N SER A 502 14.93 14.00 -3.71
CA SER A 502 15.54 12.68 -3.95
C SER A 502 16.89 12.80 -4.68
N LEU A 503 17.92 12.19 -4.10
CA LEU A 503 19.27 12.11 -4.67
C LEU A 503 19.51 10.85 -5.48
N VAL A 504 18.68 9.84 -5.26
CA VAL A 504 18.90 8.49 -5.76
C VAL A 504 18.23 8.35 -7.12
N LYS A 505 19.04 8.08 -8.14
CA LYS A 505 18.53 7.78 -9.47
C LYS A 505 17.90 6.40 -9.46
N LEU A 506 16.73 6.28 -10.07
CA LEU A 506 16.11 4.99 -10.34
C LEU A 506 16.99 4.15 -11.27
N PRO A 507 16.89 2.81 -11.21
CA PRO A 507 17.53 1.93 -12.18
C PRO A 507 17.16 2.34 -13.61
N ALA A 508 18.13 2.26 -14.53
CA ALA A 508 17.90 2.63 -15.93
C ALA A 508 16.80 1.78 -16.59
N SER A 509 16.66 0.51 -16.17
CA SER A 509 15.57 -0.38 -16.56
C SER A 509 14.21 0.18 -16.18
N ASP A 510 14.01 0.58 -14.92
CA ASP A 510 12.75 1.10 -14.39
C ASP A 510 12.36 2.40 -15.12
N MET A 511 13.34 3.28 -15.36
CA MET A 511 13.12 4.51 -16.12
C MET A 511 12.74 4.23 -17.57
N ALA A 512 13.40 3.28 -18.23
CA ALA A 512 13.10 2.91 -19.61
C ALA A 512 11.71 2.26 -19.74
N GLU A 513 11.35 1.35 -18.84
CA GLU A 513 10.03 0.71 -18.80
C GLU A 513 8.92 1.75 -18.57
N ARG A 514 9.12 2.68 -17.63
CA ARG A 514 8.18 3.78 -17.37
C ARG A 514 8.05 4.71 -18.56
N ALA A 515 9.18 5.11 -19.15
CA ALA A 515 9.17 5.98 -20.33
C ALA A 515 8.42 5.30 -21.48
N LYS A 516 8.63 4.00 -21.69
CA LYS A 516 7.90 3.19 -22.68
C LYS A 516 6.41 3.09 -22.35
N ALA A 517 6.04 2.91 -21.09
CA ALA A 517 4.64 2.83 -20.66
C ALA A 517 3.90 4.17 -20.87
N ASN A 518 4.58 5.30 -20.63
CA ASN A 518 4.04 6.65 -20.81
C ASN A 518 4.31 7.25 -22.21
N ALA A 519 4.90 6.48 -23.14
CA ALA A 519 5.06 6.88 -24.54
C ALA A 519 3.74 6.66 -25.29
N THR A 520 2.73 7.45 -24.92
CA THR A 520 1.34 7.28 -25.35
C THR A 520 0.90 8.32 -26.38
N ASP A 521 1.81 9.19 -26.84
CA ASP A 521 1.52 10.22 -27.83
C ASP A 521 1.03 9.58 -29.13
N ILE A 522 -0.24 9.83 -29.45
CA ILE A 522 -0.93 9.31 -30.62
C ILE A 522 -1.72 10.45 -31.25
N ASP A 523 -1.54 10.63 -32.56
CA ASP A 523 -2.35 11.55 -33.35
C ASP A 523 -3.79 11.03 -33.48
N LEU A 524 -4.64 11.47 -32.55
CA LEU A 524 -6.09 11.31 -32.60
C LEU A 524 -6.68 12.67 -32.97
N ALA A 525 -7.38 12.74 -34.11
CA ALA A 525 -8.03 13.97 -34.55
C ALA A 525 -9.01 14.46 -33.47
N PRO A 526 -8.78 15.63 -32.84
CA PRO A 526 -9.67 16.13 -31.81
C PRO A 526 -11.02 16.48 -32.40
N GLN A 527 -12.10 16.11 -31.72
CA GLN A 527 -13.47 16.36 -32.18
C GLN A 527 -14.37 16.76 -31.01
N LEU A 528 -15.42 17.52 -31.30
CA LEU A 528 -16.50 17.70 -30.33
C LEU A 528 -17.32 16.40 -30.28
N LEU A 529 -17.70 15.98 -29.06
CA LEU A 529 -18.42 14.71 -28.85
C LEU A 529 -19.70 14.59 -29.70
N HIS A 530 -20.46 15.69 -29.83
CA HIS A 530 -21.67 15.70 -30.64
C HIS A 530 -21.37 15.63 -32.14
N GLU A 531 -20.26 16.22 -32.61
CA GLU A 531 -19.86 16.16 -34.02
C GLU A 531 -19.52 14.74 -34.47
N MET A 532 -18.97 13.91 -33.58
CA MET A 532 -18.74 12.48 -33.86
C MET A 532 -20.05 11.78 -34.26
N ILE A 533 -21.13 12.03 -33.51
CA ILE A 533 -22.45 11.46 -33.79
C ILE A 533 -23.06 12.06 -35.06
N LEU A 534 -22.91 13.37 -35.29
CA LEU A 534 -23.41 14.01 -36.52
C LEU A 534 -22.72 13.45 -37.77
N GLN A 535 -21.40 13.26 -37.73
CA GLN A 535 -20.64 12.63 -38.82
C GLN A 535 -21.08 11.17 -39.07
N ALA A 536 -21.38 10.42 -38.01
CA ALA A 536 -21.94 9.07 -38.14
C ALA A 536 -23.34 9.11 -38.76
N ALA A 537 -24.19 10.07 -38.36
CA ALA A 537 -25.53 10.23 -38.89
C ALA A 537 -25.56 10.62 -40.38
N GLU A 538 -24.58 11.39 -40.84
CA GLU A 538 -24.41 11.71 -42.28
C GLU A 538 -24.07 10.45 -43.09
N LYS A 539 -23.27 9.54 -42.52
CA LYS A 539 -22.85 8.29 -43.19
C LYS A 539 -23.91 7.20 -43.13
N PHE A 540 -24.65 7.11 -42.02
CA PHE A 540 -25.57 6.02 -41.71
C PHE A 540 -26.98 6.49 -41.32
N PRO A 541 -27.63 7.39 -42.09
CA PRO A 541 -28.86 8.08 -41.67
C PRO A 541 -30.04 7.14 -41.38
N HIS A 542 -30.12 6.01 -42.09
CA HIS A 542 -31.21 5.04 -41.98
C HIS A 542 -30.88 3.85 -41.05
N SER A 543 -29.67 3.80 -40.50
CA SER A 543 -29.31 2.76 -39.52
C SER A 543 -29.97 3.06 -38.17
N ILE A 544 -30.34 2.01 -37.46
CA ILE A 544 -30.92 2.11 -36.11
C ILE A 544 -29.83 2.50 -35.12
N ALA A 545 -30.01 3.64 -34.45
CA ALA A 545 -29.09 4.17 -33.44
C ALA A 545 -29.49 3.77 -32.02
N LEU A 546 -30.78 3.88 -31.67
CA LEU A 546 -31.29 3.71 -30.31
C LEU A 546 -32.44 2.71 -30.29
N VAL A 547 -32.48 1.83 -29.27
CA VAL A 547 -33.55 0.84 -29.08
C VAL A 547 -33.94 0.74 -27.61
N GLN A 548 -35.25 0.73 -27.33
CA GLN A 548 -35.81 0.39 -26.01
C GLN A 548 -37.14 -0.33 -26.19
N GLY A 549 -37.20 -1.60 -25.82
CA GLY A 549 -38.36 -2.46 -26.13
C GLY A 549 -38.61 -2.50 -27.64
N GLU A 550 -39.83 -2.14 -28.06
CA GLU A 550 -40.24 -2.08 -29.48
C GLU A 550 -39.97 -0.69 -30.11
N LYS A 551 -39.62 0.32 -29.32
CA LYS A 551 -39.28 1.66 -29.81
C LYS A 551 -37.86 1.66 -30.35
N HIS A 552 -37.68 2.21 -31.55
CA HIS A 552 -36.38 2.34 -32.20
C HIS A 552 -36.28 3.70 -32.91
N PHE A 553 -35.08 4.26 -32.94
CA PHE A 553 -34.77 5.51 -33.64
C PHE A 553 -33.62 5.27 -34.60
N THR A 554 -33.79 5.70 -35.84
CA THR A 554 -32.68 5.84 -36.79
C THR A 554 -31.79 7.01 -36.42
N TYR A 555 -30.56 7.05 -36.95
CA TYR A 555 -29.67 8.19 -36.79
C TYR A 555 -30.32 9.51 -37.26
N ALA A 556 -31.03 9.50 -38.39
CA ALA A 556 -31.72 10.68 -38.90
C ALA A 556 -32.83 11.17 -37.94
N GLU A 557 -33.62 10.26 -37.38
CA GLU A 557 -34.67 10.60 -36.41
C GLU A 557 -34.10 11.11 -35.08
N MET A 558 -33.02 10.48 -34.59
CA MET A 558 -32.32 10.92 -33.39
C MET A 558 -31.77 12.34 -33.55
N VAL A 559 -31.06 12.62 -34.66
CA VAL A 559 -30.50 13.96 -34.93
C VAL A 559 -31.61 14.99 -35.14
N LYS A 560 -32.72 14.62 -35.78
CA LYS A 560 -33.89 15.51 -35.91
C LYS A 560 -34.45 15.88 -34.53
N GLY A 561 -34.69 14.89 -33.66
CA GLY A 561 -35.18 15.12 -32.30
C GLY A 561 -34.24 16.00 -31.46
N ALA A 562 -32.93 15.71 -31.48
CA ALA A 562 -31.92 16.52 -30.82
C ALA A 562 -31.83 17.96 -31.38
N SER A 563 -32.01 18.13 -32.69
CA SER A 563 -32.01 19.45 -33.34
C SER A 563 -33.15 20.33 -32.84
N GLU A 564 -34.34 19.77 -32.59
CA GLU A 564 -35.46 20.54 -32.06
C GLU A 564 -35.21 20.97 -30.61
N VAL A 565 -34.61 20.12 -29.79
CA VAL A 565 -34.14 20.51 -28.45
C VAL A 565 -33.13 21.66 -28.54
N ALA A 566 -32.14 21.56 -29.42
CA ALA A 566 -31.12 22.59 -29.61
C ALA A 566 -31.71 23.93 -30.06
N LYS A 567 -32.68 23.91 -30.99
CA LYS A 567 -33.41 25.10 -31.45
C LYS A 567 -34.17 25.76 -30.31
N SER A 568 -34.94 24.97 -29.56
CA SER A 568 -35.72 25.45 -28.42
C SER A 568 -34.82 26.09 -27.36
N LEU A 569 -33.70 25.46 -27.01
CA LEU A 569 -32.72 26.03 -26.08
C LEU A 569 -32.19 27.38 -26.57
N ARG A 570 -31.71 27.46 -27.82
CA ARG A 570 -31.15 28.70 -28.39
C ARG A 570 -32.19 29.81 -28.59
N ALA A 571 -33.45 29.46 -28.84
CA ALA A 571 -34.53 30.42 -29.03
C ALA A 571 -35.00 31.02 -27.69
N SER A 572 -34.96 30.21 -26.62
CA SER A 572 -35.49 30.61 -25.33
C SER A 572 -34.45 31.17 -24.36
N VAL A 573 -33.19 30.76 -24.49
CA VAL A 573 -32.09 31.21 -23.63
C VAL A 573 -30.86 31.53 -24.49
N GLN A 574 -30.16 32.61 -24.16
CA GLN A 574 -28.89 32.93 -24.81
C GLN A 574 -27.80 31.97 -24.28
N ILE A 575 -27.46 30.97 -25.10
CA ILE A 575 -26.43 29.98 -24.78
C ILE A 575 -25.04 30.50 -25.19
N HIS A 576 -24.10 30.43 -24.27
CA HIS A 576 -22.67 30.63 -24.50
C HIS A 576 -21.88 29.34 -24.21
N PRO A 577 -20.67 29.19 -24.79
CA PRO A 577 -19.79 28.08 -24.41
C PRO A 577 -19.55 28.06 -22.88
N ASN A 578 -19.53 26.85 -22.32
CA ASN A 578 -19.43 26.57 -20.87
C ASN A 578 -20.68 26.88 -20.03
N ASP A 579 -21.77 27.38 -20.63
CA ASP A 579 -23.08 27.34 -19.95
C ASP A 579 -23.51 25.89 -19.73
N ILE A 580 -24.17 25.62 -18.60
CA ILE A 580 -24.63 24.28 -18.22
C ILE A 580 -26.15 24.20 -18.35
N VAL A 581 -26.63 23.16 -19.01
CA VAL A 581 -28.06 22.80 -19.05
C VAL A 581 -28.22 21.42 -18.42
N ALA A 582 -29.17 21.29 -17.50
CA ALA A 582 -29.46 20.02 -16.86
C ALA A 582 -30.31 19.13 -17.79
N VAL A 583 -30.12 17.81 -17.69
CA VAL A 583 -31.01 16.82 -18.28
C VAL A 583 -31.46 15.86 -17.18
N SER A 584 -32.77 15.69 -17.04
CA SER A 584 -33.37 14.81 -16.04
C SER A 584 -34.43 13.96 -16.71
N LEU A 585 -33.99 12.83 -17.27
CA LEU A 585 -34.83 11.89 -18.01
C LEU A 585 -34.45 10.45 -17.58
N PRO A 586 -35.41 9.51 -17.55
CA PRO A 586 -35.11 8.10 -17.34
C PRO A 586 -34.13 7.56 -18.39
N GLN A 587 -33.42 6.48 -18.05
CA GLN A 587 -32.52 5.78 -18.97
C GLN A 587 -33.29 5.35 -20.23
N GLY A 588 -32.88 5.84 -21.40
CA GLY A 588 -33.54 5.51 -22.66
C GLY A 588 -33.21 6.47 -23.80
N PRO A 589 -33.87 6.31 -24.96
CA PRO A 589 -33.62 7.14 -26.13
C PRO A 589 -33.83 8.64 -25.89
N ALA A 590 -34.86 9.02 -25.15
CA ALA A 590 -35.18 10.40 -24.80
C ALA A 590 -34.01 11.13 -24.14
N LEU A 591 -33.31 10.47 -23.22
CA LEU A 591 -32.14 11.00 -22.54
C LEU A 591 -31.00 11.33 -23.51
N VAL A 592 -30.73 10.44 -24.47
CA VAL A 592 -29.70 10.65 -25.50
C VAL A 592 -30.07 11.83 -26.41
N LEU A 593 -31.35 11.95 -26.80
CA LEU A 593 -31.84 13.09 -27.59
C LEU A 593 -31.65 14.41 -26.84
N GLY A 594 -31.98 14.44 -25.54
CA GLY A 594 -31.79 15.62 -24.68
C GLY A 594 -30.32 16.01 -24.54
N VAL A 595 -29.46 15.05 -24.21
CA VAL A 595 -28.00 15.24 -24.10
C VAL A 595 -27.41 15.77 -25.41
N LEU A 596 -27.72 15.12 -26.54
CA LEU A 596 -27.23 15.53 -27.84
C LEU A 596 -27.73 16.93 -28.22
N GLY A 597 -29.00 17.24 -27.94
CA GLY A 597 -29.59 18.55 -28.20
C GLY A 597 -28.96 19.68 -27.38
N ILE A 598 -28.62 19.41 -26.11
CA ILE A 598 -27.88 20.35 -25.25
C ILE A 598 -26.51 20.67 -25.85
N LEU A 599 -25.75 19.64 -26.22
CA LEU A 599 -24.42 19.84 -26.83
C LEU A 599 -24.51 20.56 -28.17
N MET A 600 -25.47 20.20 -29.02
CA MET A 600 -25.72 20.89 -30.30
C MET A 600 -26.13 22.36 -30.10
N SER A 601 -26.76 22.69 -28.96
CA SER A 601 -27.08 24.08 -28.61
C SER A 601 -25.83 24.91 -28.32
N GLY A 602 -24.69 24.27 -27.98
CA GLY A 602 -23.44 24.92 -27.58
C GLY A 602 -23.19 24.96 -26.07
N ALA A 603 -24.04 24.28 -25.28
CA ALA A 603 -23.92 24.18 -23.83
C ALA A 603 -23.34 22.82 -23.41
N ALA A 604 -22.81 22.76 -22.20
CA ALA A 604 -22.46 21.51 -21.51
C ALA A 604 -23.70 20.90 -20.86
N TYR A 605 -23.76 19.58 -20.75
CA TYR A 605 -24.84 18.91 -20.03
C TYR A 605 -24.44 18.48 -18.61
N VAL A 606 -25.42 18.41 -17.72
CA VAL A 606 -25.32 17.68 -16.45
C VAL A 606 -26.51 16.76 -16.32
N ALA A 607 -26.24 15.45 -16.17
CA ALA A 607 -27.29 14.47 -15.99
C ALA A 607 -27.68 14.39 -14.50
N ILE A 608 -28.97 14.58 -14.22
CA ILE A 608 -29.55 14.44 -12.88
C ILE A 608 -30.56 13.31 -12.94
N ASP A 609 -30.33 12.26 -12.17
CA ASP A 609 -31.21 11.11 -12.15
C ASP A 609 -32.58 11.49 -11.54
N PRO A 610 -33.70 11.29 -12.27
CA PRO A 610 -35.03 11.60 -11.77
C PRO A 610 -35.43 10.75 -10.55
N GLN A 611 -34.79 9.61 -10.30
CA GLN A 611 -35.06 8.76 -9.14
C GLN A 611 -34.40 9.26 -7.84
N LEU A 612 -33.47 10.23 -7.92
CA LEU A 612 -32.86 10.82 -6.73
C LEU A 612 -33.92 11.55 -5.88
N PRO A 613 -33.76 11.63 -4.55
CA PRO A 613 -34.65 12.41 -3.68
C PRO A 613 -34.79 13.87 -4.16
N ALA A 614 -36.00 14.43 -4.05
CA ALA A 614 -36.30 15.76 -4.58
C ALA A 614 -35.35 16.85 -4.05
N GLU A 615 -35.04 16.84 -2.75
CA GLU A 615 -34.10 17.78 -2.12
C GLU A 615 -32.70 17.69 -2.75
N ARG A 616 -32.23 16.45 -2.99
CA ARG A 616 -30.93 16.21 -3.63
C ARG A 616 -30.91 16.70 -5.07
N ARG A 617 -31.96 16.43 -5.86
CA ARG A 617 -32.08 16.94 -7.25
C ARG A 617 -32.03 18.46 -7.27
N MET A 618 -32.78 19.12 -6.39
CA MET A 618 -32.82 20.59 -6.31
C MET A 618 -31.47 21.18 -5.86
N ASN A 619 -30.78 20.56 -4.91
CA ASN A 619 -29.43 20.98 -4.52
C ASN A 619 -28.47 20.91 -5.73
N LEU A 620 -28.43 19.79 -6.44
CA LEU A 620 -27.57 19.63 -7.63
C LEU A 620 -27.87 20.70 -8.70
N LEU A 621 -29.15 20.96 -9.00
CA LEU A 621 -29.57 22.00 -9.95
C LEU A 621 -29.10 23.41 -9.57
N ARG A 622 -29.20 23.77 -8.29
CA ARG A 622 -28.73 25.08 -7.80
C ARG A 622 -27.21 25.19 -7.92
N ARG A 623 -26.48 24.13 -7.59
CA ARG A 623 -25.01 24.13 -7.60
C ARG A 623 -24.42 24.23 -8.98
N CYS A 624 -25.04 23.62 -9.98
CA CYS A 624 -24.58 23.77 -11.35
C CYS A 624 -24.96 25.10 -12.01
N SER A 625 -25.74 25.96 -11.31
CA SER A 625 -26.25 27.22 -11.87
C SER A 625 -26.85 27.03 -13.26
N ALA A 626 -27.62 25.94 -13.44
CA ALA A 626 -28.11 25.53 -14.74
C ALA A 626 -28.96 26.63 -15.38
N LYS A 627 -28.72 26.90 -16.67
CA LYS A 627 -29.51 27.87 -17.46
C LYS A 627 -30.91 27.37 -17.79
N GLY A 628 -31.10 26.06 -17.77
CA GLY A 628 -32.36 25.39 -18.01
C GLY A 628 -32.25 23.90 -17.75
N ILE A 629 -33.37 23.21 -17.95
CA ILE A 629 -33.49 21.76 -17.78
C ILE A 629 -34.30 21.15 -18.93
N VAL A 630 -33.80 20.05 -19.49
CA VAL A 630 -34.53 19.18 -20.41
C VAL A 630 -35.10 17.99 -19.61
N THR A 631 -36.41 17.81 -19.66
CA THR A 631 -37.16 16.81 -18.87
C THR A 631 -38.43 16.37 -19.60
N GLU A 632 -39.27 15.55 -18.98
CA GLU A 632 -40.64 15.23 -19.43
C GLU A 632 -41.68 15.99 -18.60
N SER A 633 -42.86 16.22 -19.17
CA SER A 633 -43.97 16.93 -18.51
C SER A 633 -44.36 16.35 -17.14
N SER A 634 -44.25 15.02 -16.97
CA SER A 634 -44.71 14.28 -15.78
C SER A 634 -43.69 14.12 -14.64
N LEU A 635 -42.41 14.44 -14.85
CA LEU A 635 -41.35 14.09 -13.88
C LEU A 635 -41.19 15.06 -12.70
N PHE A 636 -41.60 16.31 -12.89
CA PHE A 636 -41.48 17.37 -11.87
C PHE A 636 -42.84 17.99 -11.59
N ASN A 637 -43.13 18.22 -10.31
CA ASN A 637 -44.39 18.83 -9.89
C ASN A 637 -44.47 20.31 -10.30
N GLU A 638 -45.69 20.83 -10.44
CA GLU A 638 -45.95 22.26 -10.65
C GLU A 638 -45.43 23.07 -9.45
N GLY A 639 -44.23 23.64 -9.58
CA GLY A 639 -43.58 24.45 -8.54
C GLY A 639 -42.10 24.17 -8.31
N GLU A 640 -41.59 22.98 -8.68
CA GLU A 640 -40.19 22.61 -8.41
C GLU A 640 -39.17 23.35 -9.30
N LEU A 641 -39.58 23.80 -10.48
CA LEU A 641 -38.70 24.36 -11.52
C LEU A 641 -39.02 25.83 -11.88
N VAL A 642 -39.70 26.58 -11.00
CA VAL A 642 -40.21 27.94 -11.30
C VAL A 642 -39.11 28.91 -11.74
N ASP A 643 -37.89 28.75 -11.23
CA ASP A 643 -36.75 29.61 -11.53
C ASP A 643 -35.84 29.08 -12.67
N LEU A 644 -36.20 27.96 -13.31
CA LEU A 644 -35.42 27.31 -14.36
C LEU A 644 -36.20 27.26 -15.68
N PHE A 645 -35.54 27.57 -16.79
CA PHE A 645 -36.14 27.37 -18.11
C PHE A 645 -36.30 25.87 -18.39
N ARG A 646 -37.55 25.41 -18.51
CA ARG A 646 -37.91 23.99 -18.69
C ARG A 646 -38.26 23.69 -20.14
N ILE A 647 -37.63 22.67 -20.71
CA ILE A 647 -38.04 22.04 -21.97
C ILE A 647 -38.64 20.67 -21.65
N ASN A 648 -39.91 20.48 -21.99
CA ASN A 648 -40.58 19.19 -21.99
C ASN A 648 -40.34 18.49 -23.33
N LEU A 649 -39.55 17.43 -23.32
CA LEU A 649 -39.13 16.73 -24.53
C LEU A 649 -40.30 16.00 -25.20
N ASP A 650 -41.21 15.45 -24.41
CA ASP A 650 -42.44 14.81 -24.85
C ASP A 650 -43.36 15.77 -25.63
N GLU A 651 -43.50 17.01 -25.15
CA GLU A 651 -44.27 18.05 -25.84
C GLU A 651 -43.56 18.56 -27.11
N CYS A 652 -42.22 18.71 -27.06
CA CYS A 652 -41.43 19.15 -28.21
C CYS A 652 -41.53 18.19 -29.40
N LEU A 653 -41.60 16.88 -29.13
CA LEU A 653 -41.71 15.85 -30.17
C LEU A 653 -43.13 15.70 -30.73
N MET A 654 -44.16 16.20 -30.04
CA MET A 654 -45.58 16.13 -30.45
C MET A 654 -46.06 17.32 -31.28
N SER A 655 -45.29 18.41 -31.37
CA SER A 655 -45.64 19.60 -32.16
C SER A 655 -45.85 19.28 -33.65
N GLU A 656 -47.06 19.49 -34.16
CA GLU A 656 -47.49 19.26 -35.55
C GLU A 656 -46.75 20.13 -36.61
N ALA A 657 -45.77 20.94 -36.23
CA ALA A 657 -44.87 21.64 -37.17
C ALA A 657 -43.87 20.71 -37.88
N MET A 658 -44.14 19.39 -37.89
CA MET A 658 -43.32 18.35 -38.52
C MET A 658 -43.47 18.26 -40.05
N ASP A 659 -44.31 19.09 -40.67
CA ASP A 659 -44.58 19.05 -42.11
C ASP A 659 -43.87 20.18 -42.86
N THR A 660 -42.63 19.91 -43.31
CA THR A 660 -42.15 20.32 -44.64
C THR A 660 -40.79 19.68 -44.92
N GLU A 661 -40.56 19.32 -46.18
CA GLU A 661 -39.29 18.94 -46.80
C GLU A 661 -38.21 20.05 -46.72
N GLN A 662 -37.97 20.61 -45.54
CA GLN A 662 -36.73 21.33 -45.29
C GLN A 662 -35.62 20.29 -45.26
N LYS A 663 -34.86 20.21 -46.36
CA LYS A 663 -33.54 19.58 -46.42
C LYS A 663 -32.88 19.72 -45.05
N ILE A 664 -32.47 18.61 -44.45
CA ILE A 664 -31.70 18.54 -43.21
C ILE A 664 -30.55 19.54 -43.32
N SER A 665 -30.79 20.78 -42.90
CA SER A 665 -29.78 21.81 -42.79
C SER A 665 -29.20 21.65 -41.39
N ALA A 666 -28.57 20.51 -41.15
CA ALA A 666 -27.85 20.16 -39.93
C ALA A 666 -26.53 20.95 -39.81
N HIS A 667 -26.51 22.21 -40.24
CA HIS A 667 -25.41 23.12 -39.95
C HIS A 667 -25.80 24.03 -38.77
N PHE A 668 -26.03 23.41 -37.61
CA PHE A 668 -25.71 24.10 -36.36
C PHE A 668 -24.18 24.14 -36.29
N SER A 669 -23.56 25.18 -36.85
CA SER A 669 -22.16 25.43 -36.55
C SER A 669 -22.03 25.54 -35.03
N SER A 670 -21.29 24.62 -34.42
CA SER A 670 -21.09 24.63 -32.98
C SER A 670 -20.37 25.91 -32.58
N VAL A 671 -20.79 26.50 -31.47
CA VAL A 671 -20.11 27.66 -30.87
C VAL A 671 -19.05 27.23 -29.87
N GLN A 672 -19.00 25.94 -29.52
CA GLN A 672 -18.02 25.36 -28.61
C GLN A 672 -16.71 25.04 -29.35
N ALA A 673 -15.60 25.26 -28.66
CA ALA A 673 -14.28 24.77 -29.00
C ALA A 673 -13.97 23.45 -28.25
N LEU A 674 -12.86 22.82 -28.62
CA LEU A 674 -12.43 21.54 -28.04
C LEU A 674 -12.20 21.59 -26.52
N ASP A 675 -11.74 22.73 -26.03
CA ASP A 675 -11.41 22.94 -24.62
C ASP A 675 -12.59 23.47 -23.80
N ASP A 676 -13.74 23.74 -24.45
CA ASP A 676 -14.98 24.05 -23.75
C ASP A 676 -15.58 22.80 -23.10
N LEU A 677 -16.36 23.06 -22.06
CA LEU A 677 -17.03 22.06 -21.25
C LEU A 677 -18.01 21.23 -22.09
N ALA A 678 -17.85 19.91 -22.03
CA ALA A 678 -18.78 18.96 -22.63
C ALA A 678 -19.83 18.53 -21.61
N TYR A 679 -19.38 18.19 -20.39
CA TYR A 679 -20.27 17.74 -19.33
C TYR A 679 -19.73 18.04 -17.94
N VAL A 680 -20.67 18.01 -16.98
CA VAL A 680 -20.37 17.94 -15.56
C VAL A 680 -20.95 16.66 -14.99
N ILE A 681 -20.12 15.89 -14.28
CA ILE A 681 -20.55 14.69 -13.55
C ILE A 681 -20.32 14.89 -12.06
N PHE A 682 -21.38 14.72 -11.27
CA PHE A 682 -21.28 14.82 -9.82
C PHE A 682 -20.83 13.49 -9.22
N THR A 683 -19.80 13.57 -8.38
CA THR A 683 -19.30 12.44 -7.58
C THR A 683 -19.46 12.74 -6.10
N SER A 684 -19.38 11.72 -5.24
CA SER A 684 -19.45 11.88 -3.78
C SER A 684 -18.30 12.74 -3.24
N GLY A 685 -18.53 13.48 -2.16
CA GLY A 685 -17.56 14.42 -1.60
C GLY A 685 -17.30 14.23 -0.11
N SER A 686 -16.03 14.30 0.31
CA SER A 686 -15.60 14.07 1.69
C SER A 686 -16.21 15.04 2.73
N THR A 687 -16.79 16.16 2.28
CA THR A 687 -17.43 17.17 3.13
C THR A 687 -18.93 16.98 3.31
N GLY A 688 -19.52 15.88 2.84
CA GLY A 688 -20.98 15.70 2.82
C GLY A 688 -21.68 16.19 1.55
N GLU A 689 -20.96 16.92 0.70
CA GLU A 689 -21.53 17.60 -0.45
C GLU A 689 -20.88 17.10 -1.75
N PRO A 690 -21.66 16.68 -2.77
CA PRO A 690 -21.14 16.08 -3.99
C PRO A 690 -20.27 17.08 -4.78
N LYS A 691 -19.29 16.63 -5.55
CA LYS A 691 -18.38 17.50 -6.32
C LYS A 691 -18.62 17.31 -7.82
N GLY A 692 -18.87 18.41 -8.54
CA GLY A 692 -19.09 18.38 -9.99
C GLY A 692 -17.77 18.42 -10.74
N VAL A 693 -17.40 17.33 -11.41
CA VAL A 693 -16.18 17.23 -12.22
C VAL A 693 -16.45 17.80 -13.61
N MET A 694 -15.63 18.75 -14.04
CA MET A 694 -15.80 19.48 -15.29
C MET A 694 -14.93 18.91 -16.42
N ALA A 695 -15.50 18.18 -17.37
CA ALA A 695 -14.75 17.59 -18.49
C ALA A 695 -14.96 18.38 -19.79
N SER A 696 -13.88 18.66 -20.53
CA SER A 696 -13.95 19.26 -21.85
C SER A 696 -14.25 18.23 -22.94
N HIS A 697 -14.61 18.71 -24.14
CA HIS A 697 -14.74 17.84 -25.32
C HIS A 697 -13.44 17.11 -25.63
N ARG A 698 -12.30 17.80 -25.57
CA ARG A 698 -10.97 17.22 -25.81
C ARG A 698 -10.69 16.05 -24.86
N ASN A 699 -10.95 16.24 -23.57
CA ASN A 699 -10.63 15.22 -22.57
C ASN A 699 -11.38 13.92 -22.85
N ALA A 700 -12.70 14.02 -23.03
CA ALA A 700 -13.56 12.85 -23.25
C ALA A 700 -13.36 12.22 -24.64
N ALA A 701 -13.22 13.03 -25.70
CA ALA A 701 -13.04 12.54 -27.06
C ALA A 701 -11.73 11.76 -27.21
N ASN A 702 -10.64 12.20 -26.57
CA ASN A 702 -9.37 11.47 -26.57
C ASN A 702 -9.53 10.03 -26.04
N THR A 703 -10.16 9.86 -24.87
CA THR A 703 -10.39 8.54 -24.27
C THR A 703 -11.26 7.67 -25.17
N VAL A 704 -12.39 8.21 -25.63
CA VAL A 704 -13.36 7.47 -26.43
C VAL A 704 -12.77 7.01 -27.77
N LEU A 705 -12.05 7.90 -28.48
CA LEU A 705 -11.42 7.59 -29.75
C LEU A 705 -10.32 6.53 -29.61
N ASP A 706 -9.54 6.56 -28.52
CA ASP A 706 -8.51 5.55 -28.28
C ASP A 706 -9.11 4.16 -28.07
N ILE A 707 -10.15 4.04 -27.24
CA ILE A 707 -10.85 2.77 -27.00
C ILE A 707 -11.45 2.23 -28.31
N ASN A 708 -12.12 3.08 -29.08
CA ASN A 708 -12.68 2.70 -30.38
C ASN A 708 -11.59 2.20 -31.34
N ARG A 709 -10.43 2.88 -31.38
CA ARG A 709 -9.29 2.49 -32.22
C ARG A 709 -8.68 1.16 -31.78
N LYS A 710 -8.40 0.98 -30.49
CA LYS A 710 -7.75 -0.23 -29.94
C LYS A 710 -8.60 -1.47 -30.16
N PHE A 711 -9.92 -1.36 -29.97
CA PHE A 711 -10.83 -2.51 -29.99
C PHE A 711 -11.73 -2.58 -31.22
N HIS A 712 -11.40 -1.77 -32.25
CA HIS A 712 -12.03 -1.76 -33.56
C HIS A 712 -13.56 -1.64 -33.45
N VAL A 713 -14.03 -0.61 -32.75
CA VAL A 713 -15.47 -0.33 -32.61
C VAL A 713 -15.96 0.40 -33.85
N THR A 714 -17.05 -0.09 -34.45
CA THR A 714 -17.54 0.30 -35.78
C THR A 714 -19.07 0.39 -35.81
N GLU A 715 -19.63 0.68 -36.99
CA GLU A 715 -21.07 0.73 -37.22
C GLU A 715 -21.81 -0.60 -37.02
N LYS A 716 -21.06 -1.70 -36.93
CA LYS A 716 -21.60 -3.05 -36.70
C LYS A 716 -21.80 -3.36 -35.23
N ASP A 717 -21.30 -2.52 -34.34
CA ASP A 717 -21.32 -2.79 -32.92
C ASP A 717 -22.61 -2.35 -32.25
N THR A 718 -23.02 -3.15 -31.28
CA THR A 718 -24.19 -2.86 -30.44
C THR A 718 -23.79 -3.00 -28.97
N VAL A 719 -24.10 -1.98 -28.17
CA VAL A 719 -23.88 -1.98 -26.72
C VAL A 719 -25.21 -2.02 -25.97
N LEU A 720 -25.23 -2.77 -24.86
CA LEU A 720 -26.28 -2.67 -23.85
C LEU A 720 -25.87 -1.62 -22.82
N SER A 721 -26.58 -0.49 -22.76
CA SER A 721 -26.23 0.59 -21.83
C SER A 721 -26.82 0.31 -20.45
N VAL A 722 -25.94 -0.04 -19.52
CA VAL A 722 -26.28 -0.38 -18.12
C VAL A 722 -25.85 0.69 -17.12
N ALA A 723 -24.95 1.60 -17.52
CA ALA A 723 -24.45 2.65 -16.64
C ALA A 723 -25.43 3.83 -16.56
N PRO A 724 -25.80 4.32 -15.36
CA PRO A 724 -26.60 5.53 -15.21
C PRO A 724 -25.95 6.74 -15.88
N ALA A 725 -26.73 7.65 -16.45
CA ALA A 725 -26.20 8.85 -17.13
C ALA A 725 -25.48 9.84 -16.19
N GLY A 726 -25.76 9.77 -14.89
CA GLY A 726 -25.00 10.50 -13.87
C GLY A 726 -23.60 9.92 -13.61
N PHE A 727 -23.22 8.84 -14.30
CA PHE A 727 -21.92 8.18 -14.19
C PHE A 727 -21.16 8.29 -15.52
N ASP A 728 -19.84 8.44 -15.44
CA ASP A 728 -18.98 8.73 -16.60
C ASP A 728 -18.86 7.56 -17.58
N LEU A 729 -19.05 6.32 -17.15
CA LEU A 729 -19.11 5.16 -18.05
C LEU A 729 -20.17 5.30 -19.15
N SER A 730 -21.29 5.98 -18.86
CA SER A 730 -22.36 6.21 -19.85
C SER A 730 -21.90 7.07 -21.03
N VAL A 731 -20.89 7.92 -20.83
CA VAL A 731 -20.32 8.80 -21.88
C VAL A 731 -19.73 7.95 -23.02
N TYR A 732 -19.11 6.81 -22.71
CA TYR A 732 -18.59 5.90 -23.75
C TYR A 732 -19.72 5.21 -24.52
N ASP A 733 -20.76 4.74 -23.84
CA ASP A 733 -21.91 4.12 -24.50
C ASP A 733 -22.56 5.09 -25.49
N TYR A 734 -22.73 6.36 -25.09
CA TYR A 734 -23.40 7.36 -25.91
C TYR A 734 -22.48 7.89 -27.01
N PHE A 735 -21.31 8.42 -26.68
CA PHE A 735 -20.48 9.12 -27.67
C PHE A 735 -19.48 8.19 -28.37
N GLY A 736 -19.03 7.13 -27.71
CA GLY A 736 -18.13 6.15 -28.31
C GLY A 736 -18.80 5.26 -29.31
N VAL A 737 -19.89 4.59 -28.92
CA VAL A 737 -20.57 3.66 -29.80
C VAL A 737 -21.37 4.40 -30.87
N LEU A 738 -22.17 5.42 -30.52
CA LEU A 738 -22.92 6.17 -31.53
C LEU A 738 -22.02 6.98 -32.45
N GLY A 739 -20.90 7.53 -31.93
CA GLY A 739 -19.91 8.24 -32.75
C GLY A 739 -19.20 7.34 -33.76
N ALA A 740 -19.10 6.04 -33.49
CA ALA A 740 -18.59 5.05 -34.44
C ALA A 740 -19.63 4.58 -35.47
N GLY A 741 -20.90 4.99 -35.35
CA GLY A 741 -22.01 4.51 -36.19
C GLY A 741 -22.77 3.31 -35.62
N GLY A 742 -22.44 2.87 -34.41
CA GLY A 742 -23.03 1.70 -33.76
C GLY A 742 -24.42 1.94 -33.16
N LYS A 743 -24.92 0.97 -32.40
CA LYS A 743 -26.27 0.96 -31.83
C LYS A 743 -26.25 0.85 -30.30
N VAL A 744 -27.08 1.61 -29.61
CA VAL A 744 -27.26 1.56 -28.16
C VAL A 744 -28.64 0.97 -27.82
N VAL A 745 -28.65 -0.05 -26.97
CA VAL A 745 -29.86 -0.72 -26.49
C VAL A 745 -30.04 -0.41 -25.00
N PHE A 746 -31.26 -0.07 -24.60
CA PHE A 746 -31.63 0.22 -23.22
C PHE A 746 -32.60 -0.83 -22.68
N SER A 747 -32.36 -1.26 -21.44
CA SER A 747 -33.38 -1.95 -20.63
C SER A 747 -34.40 -0.93 -20.09
N THR A 748 -35.56 -1.42 -19.63
CA THR A 748 -36.51 -0.58 -18.89
C THR A 748 -36.06 -0.49 -17.43
N SER A 749 -36.49 0.56 -16.72
CA SER A 749 -36.12 0.82 -15.32
C SER A 749 -36.43 -0.38 -14.40
N GLU A 750 -37.52 -1.09 -14.65
CA GLU A 750 -37.99 -2.25 -13.86
C GLU A 750 -37.15 -3.50 -14.10
N THR A 751 -36.44 -3.55 -15.23
CA THR A 751 -35.72 -4.75 -15.71
C THR A 751 -34.21 -4.56 -15.82
N ALA A 752 -33.73 -3.35 -15.55
CA ALA A 752 -32.34 -2.95 -15.73
C ALA A 752 -31.34 -3.74 -14.88
N ASN A 753 -31.79 -4.37 -13.79
CA ASN A 753 -30.98 -5.18 -12.89
C ASN A 753 -31.34 -6.67 -12.88
N ASP A 754 -32.13 -7.17 -13.84
CA ASP A 754 -32.49 -8.59 -13.92
C ASP A 754 -31.51 -9.36 -14.82
N PRO A 755 -30.69 -10.29 -14.28
CA PRO A 755 -29.73 -11.06 -15.06
C PRO A 755 -30.35 -11.90 -16.18
N LYS A 756 -31.59 -12.37 -15.98
CA LYS A 756 -32.30 -13.14 -17.01
C LYS A 756 -32.62 -12.26 -18.21
N ILE A 757 -33.10 -11.04 -17.95
CA ILE A 757 -33.45 -10.08 -18.99
C ILE A 757 -32.21 -9.56 -19.71
N TRP A 758 -31.09 -9.41 -19.00
CA TRP A 758 -29.80 -9.11 -19.64
C TRP A 758 -29.45 -10.16 -20.68
N PHE A 759 -29.48 -11.44 -20.31
CA PHE A 759 -29.18 -12.54 -21.22
C PHE A 759 -30.13 -12.57 -22.43
N GLU A 760 -31.44 -12.46 -22.20
CA GLU A 760 -32.43 -12.41 -23.29
C GLU A 760 -32.19 -11.23 -24.24
N THR A 761 -31.79 -10.08 -23.70
CA THR A 761 -31.47 -8.87 -24.47
C THR A 761 -30.18 -9.01 -25.26
N LEU A 762 -29.14 -9.64 -24.68
CA LEU A 762 -27.90 -9.97 -25.38
C LEU A 762 -28.17 -10.78 -26.65
N VAL A 763 -29.01 -11.81 -26.52
CA VAL A 763 -29.38 -12.69 -27.64
C VAL A 763 -30.33 -11.98 -28.61
N LYS A 764 -31.42 -11.36 -28.13
CA LYS A 764 -32.43 -10.72 -29.00
C LYS A 764 -31.83 -9.59 -29.85
N HIS A 765 -31.01 -8.74 -29.25
CA HIS A 765 -30.47 -7.56 -29.92
C HIS A 765 -29.06 -7.76 -30.50
N GLN A 766 -28.50 -8.96 -30.36
CA GLN A 766 -27.16 -9.35 -30.84
C GLN A 766 -26.09 -8.37 -30.34
N ILE A 767 -26.07 -8.15 -29.02
CA ILE A 767 -25.14 -7.24 -28.37
C ILE A 767 -23.70 -7.73 -28.58
N THR A 768 -22.81 -6.83 -29.02
CA THR A 768 -21.41 -7.13 -29.32
C THR A 768 -20.46 -6.59 -28.25
N ILE A 769 -20.85 -5.53 -27.55
CA ILE A 769 -20.05 -4.86 -26.51
C ILE A 769 -20.82 -4.90 -25.18
N TRP A 770 -20.18 -5.37 -24.13
CA TRP A 770 -20.65 -5.25 -22.75
C TRP A 770 -19.70 -4.33 -21.98
N ASN A 771 -20.18 -3.15 -21.60
CA ASN A 771 -19.43 -2.17 -20.80
C ASN A 771 -20.04 -2.08 -19.40
N SER A 772 -19.33 -2.59 -18.38
CA SER A 772 -19.88 -2.63 -17.02
C SER A 772 -18.80 -2.82 -15.95
N VAL A 773 -19.24 -2.90 -14.69
CA VAL A 773 -18.42 -3.32 -13.57
C VAL A 773 -18.34 -4.85 -13.49
N PRO A 774 -17.38 -5.44 -12.76
CA PRO A 774 -17.17 -6.90 -12.77
C PRO A 774 -18.34 -7.71 -12.21
N ALA A 775 -19.10 -7.16 -11.25
CA ALA A 775 -20.16 -7.89 -10.56
C ALA A 775 -21.31 -8.35 -11.49
N PRO A 776 -21.94 -7.50 -12.33
CA PRO A 776 -22.91 -7.94 -13.35
C PRO A 776 -22.38 -9.01 -14.30
N VAL A 777 -21.11 -8.89 -14.72
CA VAL A 777 -20.47 -9.89 -15.60
C VAL A 777 -20.35 -11.24 -14.90
N LYS A 778 -19.91 -11.24 -13.64
CA LYS A 778 -19.84 -12.46 -12.82
C LYS A 778 -21.22 -13.12 -12.71
N VAL A 779 -22.26 -12.37 -12.38
CA VAL A 779 -23.62 -12.91 -12.23
C VAL A 779 -24.14 -13.50 -13.53
N LEU A 780 -23.89 -12.85 -14.66
CA LEU A 780 -24.25 -13.35 -15.98
C LEU A 780 -23.54 -14.69 -16.28
N VAL A 781 -22.23 -14.79 -15.99
CA VAL A 781 -21.45 -16.02 -16.15
C VAL A 781 -21.94 -17.13 -15.23
N ASP A 782 -22.19 -16.82 -13.96
CA ASP A 782 -22.64 -17.78 -12.95
C ASP A 782 -24.01 -18.39 -13.30
N ARG A 783 -24.93 -17.59 -13.82
CA ARG A 783 -26.33 -18.02 -14.06
C ARG A 783 -26.53 -18.73 -15.40
N ASN A 784 -25.82 -18.30 -16.44
CA ASN A 784 -26.09 -18.77 -17.79
C ASN A 784 -25.07 -19.80 -18.29
N GLY A 785 -23.84 -19.81 -17.76
CA GLY A 785 -22.80 -20.78 -18.13
C GLY A 785 -22.68 -20.95 -19.65
N ALA A 786 -22.84 -22.20 -20.12
CA ALA A 786 -22.69 -22.55 -21.54
C ALA A 786 -23.70 -21.86 -22.48
N ASP A 787 -24.85 -21.41 -21.97
CA ASP A 787 -25.85 -20.70 -22.80
C ASP A 787 -25.33 -19.34 -23.30
N LEU A 788 -24.28 -18.78 -22.68
CA LEU A 788 -23.62 -17.56 -23.14
C LEU A 788 -23.05 -17.68 -24.56
N ALA A 789 -22.75 -18.89 -25.02
CA ALA A 789 -22.32 -19.13 -26.40
C ALA A 789 -23.37 -18.72 -27.45
N GLN A 790 -24.63 -18.47 -27.05
CA GLN A 790 -25.69 -17.95 -27.92
C GLN A 790 -25.59 -16.44 -28.18
N THR A 791 -24.78 -15.72 -27.39
CA THR A 791 -24.58 -14.27 -27.51
C THR A 791 -23.52 -13.93 -28.58
N GLN A 792 -23.48 -12.68 -29.03
CA GLN A 792 -22.47 -12.18 -29.98
C GLN A 792 -21.43 -11.27 -29.31
N VAL A 793 -21.31 -11.34 -27.98
CA VAL A 793 -20.44 -10.45 -27.21
C VAL A 793 -18.99 -10.72 -27.59
N ARG A 794 -18.38 -9.81 -28.35
CA ARG A 794 -16.97 -9.90 -28.77
C ARG A 794 -16.03 -9.11 -27.87
N LEU A 795 -16.56 -8.17 -27.10
CA LEU A 795 -15.78 -7.24 -26.28
C LEU A 795 -16.47 -7.01 -24.94
N ILE A 796 -15.76 -7.32 -23.85
CA ILE A 796 -16.19 -7.01 -22.48
C ILE A 796 -15.20 -6.00 -21.91
N LEU A 797 -15.72 -4.81 -21.57
CA LEU A 797 -14.99 -3.75 -20.91
C LEU A 797 -15.37 -3.75 -19.43
N MET A 798 -14.43 -4.14 -18.56
CA MET A 798 -14.61 -4.17 -17.11
C MET A 798 -13.87 -3.03 -16.44
N SER A 799 -14.59 -2.22 -15.67
CA SER A 799 -14.00 -1.10 -14.93
C SER A 799 -14.78 -0.76 -13.66
N GLY A 800 -14.26 0.18 -12.87
CA GLY A 800 -14.99 0.73 -11.71
C GLY A 800 -14.89 -0.09 -10.42
N ASP A 801 -14.44 -1.36 -10.47
CA ASP A 801 -14.18 -2.17 -9.28
C ASP A 801 -13.12 -3.25 -9.53
N TRP A 802 -12.63 -3.86 -8.45
CA TRP A 802 -11.69 -4.98 -8.48
C TRP A 802 -12.19 -6.13 -9.36
N ILE A 803 -11.32 -6.64 -10.23
CA ILE A 803 -11.60 -7.78 -11.10
C ILE A 803 -10.98 -9.04 -10.48
N PRO A 804 -11.79 -10.03 -10.07
CA PRO A 804 -11.30 -11.32 -9.59
C PRO A 804 -10.45 -12.05 -10.64
N ILE A 805 -9.45 -12.80 -10.18
CA ILE A 805 -8.45 -13.46 -11.05
C ILE A 805 -9.06 -14.64 -11.82
N ASP A 806 -10.06 -15.29 -11.24
CA ASP A 806 -10.78 -16.43 -11.82
C ASP A 806 -11.81 -15.99 -12.88
N LEU A 807 -12.38 -14.80 -12.75
CA LEU A 807 -13.48 -14.33 -13.61
C LEU A 807 -13.13 -14.37 -15.12
N PRO A 808 -11.96 -13.90 -15.60
CA PRO A 808 -11.64 -13.95 -17.01
C PRO A 808 -11.50 -15.37 -17.56
N GLU A 809 -10.98 -16.34 -16.79
CA GLU A 809 -10.92 -17.75 -17.24
C GLU A 809 -12.34 -18.30 -17.44
N ARG A 810 -13.24 -18.04 -16.48
CA ARG A 810 -14.65 -18.45 -16.52
C ARG A 810 -15.43 -17.81 -17.66
N ILE A 811 -15.12 -16.57 -18.00
CA ILE A 811 -15.66 -15.92 -19.21
C ILE A 811 -15.19 -16.68 -20.45
N ARG A 812 -13.89 -16.94 -20.58
CA ARG A 812 -13.32 -17.62 -21.77
C ARG A 812 -13.84 -19.05 -21.96
N GLU A 813 -14.16 -19.76 -20.89
CA GLU A 813 -14.80 -21.09 -20.96
C GLU A 813 -16.10 -21.07 -21.76
N ASN A 814 -16.90 -20.01 -21.59
CA ASN A 814 -18.22 -19.88 -22.20
C ASN A 814 -18.23 -18.97 -23.44
N LEU A 815 -17.24 -18.08 -23.55
CA LEU A 815 -17.08 -17.06 -24.58
C LEU A 815 -15.60 -17.00 -25.06
N PRO A 816 -15.12 -18.02 -25.78
CA PRO A 816 -13.68 -18.18 -26.08
C PRO A 816 -13.11 -17.12 -27.05
N ASN A 817 -13.96 -16.46 -27.84
CA ASN A 817 -13.56 -15.47 -28.83
C ASN A 817 -13.74 -14.01 -28.34
N THR A 818 -14.05 -13.83 -27.06
CA THR A 818 -14.36 -12.52 -26.50
C THR A 818 -13.10 -11.86 -25.94
N ALA A 819 -12.82 -10.64 -26.39
CA ALA A 819 -11.77 -9.82 -25.82
C ALA A 819 -12.23 -9.30 -24.45
N ILE A 820 -11.43 -9.56 -23.41
CA ILE A 820 -11.73 -9.17 -22.03
C ILE A 820 -10.74 -8.09 -21.63
N ILE A 821 -11.22 -6.88 -21.36
CA ILE A 821 -10.39 -5.71 -21.12
C ILE A 821 -10.63 -5.20 -19.70
N SER A 822 -9.56 -5.10 -18.92
CA SER A 822 -9.56 -4.32 -17.68
C SER A 822 -9.26 -2.85 -18.01
N LEU A 823 -10.13 -1.96 -17.55
CA LEU A 823 -10.01 -0.52 -17.69
C LEU A 823 -10.10 0.13 -16.31
N GLY A 824 -9.28 1.15 -16.09
CA GLY A 824 -9.23 1.88 -14.84
C GLY A 824 -9.14 3.38 -15.07
N GLY A 825 -9.48 4.15 -14.04
CA GLY A 825 -9.43 5.61 -14.10
C GLY A 825 -10.20 6.26 -12.96
N ALA A 826 -10.35 7.57 -13.10
CA ALA A 826 -11.19 8.40 -12.26
C ALA A 826 -12.01 9.32 -13.16
N THR A 827 -13.12 9.83 -12.66
CA THR A 827 -13.94 10.83 -13.37
C THR A 827 -13.12 12.06 -13.74
N GLU A 828 -12.17 12.44 -12.89
CA GLU A 828 -11.20 13.52 -13.11
C GLU A 828 -10.13 13.22 -14.17
N GLY A 829 -10.06 11.98 -14.67
CA GLY A 829 -9.23 11.52 -15.79
C GLY A 829 -10.04 11.15 -17.04
N SER A 830 -11.29 11.62 -17.15
CA SER A 830 -12.19 11.39 -18.28
C SER A 830 -12.44 9.92 -18.61
N ILE A 831 -13.27 9.28 -17.77
CA ILE A 831 -13.77 7.90 -17.87
C ILE A 831 -12.68 6.88 -17.51
N TRP A 832 -11.68 6.73 -18.38
CA TRP A 832 -10.58 5.78 -18.21
C TRP A 832 -9.26 6.44 -18.56
N SER A 833 -8.20 6.00 -17.88
CA SER A 833 -6.84 6.49 -18.09
C SER A 833 -5.82 5.36 -18.23
N ILE A 834 -6.22 4.12 -17.94
CA ILE A 834 -5.35 2.96 -17.96
C ILE A 834 -6.09 1.73 -18.51
N CYS A 835 -5.37 0.85 -19.20
CA CYS A 835 -5.92 -0.31 -19.90
C CYS A 835 -5.00 -1.54 -19.85
N TYR A 836 -5.58 -2.70 -19.56
CA TYR A 836 -4.96 -4.02 -19.66
C TYR A 836 -5.86 -4.98 -20.45
N PRO A 837 -5.49 -5.33 -21.69
CA PRO A 837 -6.06 -6.49 -22.37
C PRO A 837 -5.69 -7.76 -21.57
N ILE A 838 -6.70 -8.46 -21.06
CA ILE A 838 -6.47 -9.65 -20.23
C ILE A 838 -6.19 -10.82 -21.17
N GLU A 839 -4.92 -11.05 -21.45
CA GLU A 839 -4.43 -12.18 -22.22
C GLU A 839 -3.82 -13.22 -21.27
N ASP A 840 -2.85 -12.79 -20.45
CA ASP A 840 -2.18 -13.61 -19.44
C ASP A 840 -2.66 -13.29 -18.03
N ILE A 841 -2.74 -14.34 -17.19
CA ILE A 841 -3.15 -14.27 -15.78
C ILE A 841 -2.09 -14.94 -14.92
N ASP A 842 -1.50 -14.18 -14.00
CA ASP A 842 -0.67 -14.73 -12.93
C ASP A 842 -1.57 -15.06 -11.73
N LYS A 843 -1.56 -16.33 -11.31
CA LYS A 843 -2.36 -16.80 -10.17
C LYS A 843 -1.91 -16.22 -8.83
N ASN A 844 -0.72 -15.61 -8.77
CA ASN A 844 -0.19 -14.97 -7.56
C ASN A 844 -0.59 -13.50 -7.43
N TRP A 845 -1.28 -12.93 -8.43
CA TRP A 845 -1.83 -11.60 -8.29
C TRP A 845 -2.87 -11.56 -7.16
N LYS A 846 -3.18 -10.36 -6.65
CA LYS A 846 -4.34 -10.17 -5.76
C LYS A 846 -5.62 -9.89 -6.56
N SER A 847 -5.47 -9.30 -7.73
CA SER A 847 -6.50 -9.06 -8.72
C SER A 847 -5.89 -8.90 -10.09
N ILE A 848 -6.72 -8.86 -11.13
CA ILE A 848 -6.24 -8.44 -12.45
C ILE A 848 -5.72 -6.99 -12.38
N PRO A 849 -4.53 -6.68 -12.95
CA PRO A 849 -4.00 -5.33 -13.02
C PRO A 849 -4.75 -4.50 -14.07
N TYR A 850 -4.73 -3.17 -13.89
CA TYR A 850 -5.39 -2.25 -14.81
C TYR A 850 -4.49 -1.79 -15.98
N GLY A 851 -3.20 -2.13 -15.95
CA GLY A 851 -2.34 -2.16 -17.13
C GLY A 851 -1.48 -0.94 -17.35
N LYS A 852 -1.62 -0.31 -18.53
CA LYS A 852 -0.77 0.80 -19.01
C LYS A 852 -1.61 1.99 -19.46
N PRO A 853 -1.06 3.22 -19.42
CA PRO A 853 -1.84 4.41 -19.74
C PRO A 853 -2.44 4.39 -21.16
N LEU A 854 -3.59 5.05 -21.32
CA LEU A 854 -4.25 5.25 -22.62
C LEU A 854 -3.53 6.31 -23.49
N ALA A 855 -3.92 6.42 -24.76
CA ALA A 855 -3.38 7.40 -25.70
C ALA A 855 -3.42 8.82 -25.14
N ASN A 856 -2.32 9.56 -25.31
CA ASN A 856 -2.12 10.93 -24.85
C ASN A 856 -2.31 11.13 -23.34
N GLN A 857 -2.42 10.05 -22.56
CA GLN A 857 -2.52 10.08 -21.11
C GLN A 857 -1.27 9.45 -20.50
N LYS A 858 -0.94 9.86 -19.28
CA LYS A 858 0.20 9.34 -18.53
C LYS A 858 -0.23 8.94 -17.13
N PHE A 859 0.52 8.03 -16.56
CA PHE A 859 0.30 7.56 -15.20
C PHE A 859 1.62 7.60 -14.43
N HIS A 860 1.59 8.16 -13.23
CA HIS A 860 2.77 8.29 -12.38
C HIS A 860 2.51 7.64 -11.03
N VAL A 861 3.50 6.90 -10.55
CA VAL A 861 3.56 6.43 -9.16
C VAL A 861 4.63 7.28 -8.48
N LEU A 862 4.20 8.15 -7.58
CA LEU A 862 5.05 9.10 -6.89
C LEU A 862 5.00 8.88 -5.38
N ASN A 863 6.10 9.16 -4.70
CA ASN A 863 6.15 9.18 -3.25
C ASN A 863 5.68 10.54 -2.70
N ASN A 864 5.74 10.70 -1.38
CA ASN A 864 5.30 11.93 -0.70
C ASN A 864 6.13 13.18 -1.03
N TRP A 865 7.26 13.02 -1.73
CA TRP A 865 8.11 14.11 -2.23
C TRP A 865 7.93 14.33 -3.74
N LEU A 866 6.82 13.85 -4.29
CA LEU A 866 6.51 13.84 -5.74
C LEU A 866 7.61 13.22 -6.60
N SER A 867 8.46 12.38 -6.02
CA SER A 867 9.54 11.71 -6.73
C SER A 867 9.08 10.34 -7.23
N PRO A 868 9.53 9.88 -8.40
CA PRO A 868 9.09 8.61 -8.98
C PRO A 868 9.48 7.42 -8.09
N CYS A 869 8.53 6.55 -7.74
CA CYS A 869 8.81 5.33 -6.98
C CYS A 869 9.51 4.27 -7.86
N PRO A 870 10.51 3.50 -7.37
CA PRO A 870 11.04 2.34 -8.09
C PRO A 870 9.96 1.28 -8.38
N ASN A 871 10.28 0.30 -9.23
CA ASN A 871 9.43 -0.86 -9.40
C ASN A 871 9.17 -1.55 -8.04
N TRP A 872 7.96 -2.07 -7.85
CA TRP A 872 7.42 -2.72 -6.65
C TRP A 872 7.11 -1.81 -5.46
N VAL A 873 7.58 -0.56 -5.48
CA VAL A 873 7.40 0.40 -4.40
C VAL A 873 6.04 1.08 -4.50
N THR A 874 5.25 0.94 -3.44
CA THR A 874 3.95 1.59 -3.31
C THR A 874 4.12 3.11 -3.24
N GLY A 875 3.40 3.82 -4.09
CA GLY A 875 3.25 5.28 -4.03
C GLY A 875 1.82 5.69 -4.35
N GLU A 876 1.57 7.00 -4.33
CA GLU A 876 0.32 7.57 -4.79
C GLU A 876 0.26 7.60 -6.32
N LEU A 877 -0.94 7.34 -6.87
CA LEU A 877 -1.20 7.34 -8.29
C LEU A 877 -1.61 8.75 -8.78
N TYR A 878 -1.00 9.18 -9.88
CA TYR A 878 -1.31 10.45 -10.54
C TYR A 878 -1.59 10.23 -12.03
N ILE A 879 -2.56 10.96 -12.55
CA ILE A 879 -2.93 10.95 -13.97
C ILE A 879 -2.46 12.25 -14.62
N GLY A 880 -1.78 12.15 -15.75
CA GLY A 880 -1.31 13.26 -16.58
C GLY A 880 -1.84 13.17 -18.02
N GLY A 881 -1.62 14.22 -18.81
CA GLY A 881 -1.98 14.27 -20.23
C GLY A 881 -3.43 14.69 -20.51
N GLU A 882 -3.91 14.33 -21.71
CA GLU A 882 -5.15 14.85 -22.30
C GLU A 882 -6.44 14.41 -21.58
N GLY A 883 -6.38 13.35 -20.77
CA GLY A 883 -7.53 12.89 -19.98
C GLY A 883 -7.82 13.73 -18.74
N VAL A 884 -6.88 14.58 -18.29
CA VAL A 884 -7.04 15.32 -17.03
C VAL A 884 -8.05 16.46 -17.19
N THR A 885 -9.16 16.38 -16.45
CA THR A 885 -10.29 17.31 -16.55
C THR A 885 -10.00 18.70 -16.01
N LEU A 886 -10.88 19.67 -16.24
CA LEU A 886 -10.66 21.09 -15.93
C LEU A 886 -10.62 21.38 -14.42
N GLY A 887 -11.31 20.59 -13.60
CA GLY A 887 -11.36 20.76 -12.15
C GLY A 887 -12.74 20.46 -11.57
N TYR A 888 -13.01 21.02 -10.37
CA TYR A 888 -14.30 20.94 -9.71
C TYR A 888 -15.11 22.23 -9.87
N LEU A 889 -16.38 22.09 -10.19
CA LEU A 889 -17.31 23.19 -10.42
C LEU A 889 -17.50 24.02 -9.14
N GLY A 890 -17.15 25.31 -9.22
CA GLY A 890 -17.31 26.26 -8.12
C GLY A 890 -16.38 26.05 -6.92
N ASP A 891 -15.35 25.19 -7.03
CA ASP A 891 -14.46 24.83 -5.91
C ASP A 891 -12.98 24.88 -6.34
N LEU A 892 -12.45 26.11 -6.42
CA LEU A 892 -11.07 26.37 -6.83
C LEU A 892 -10.04 25.82 -5.83
N GLU A 893 -10.38 25.81 -4.54
CA GLU A 893 -9.48 25.33 -3.49
C GLU A 893 -9.27 23.81 -3.61
N LYS A 894 -10.35 23.02 -3.68
CA LYS A 894 -10.22 21.57 -3.93
C LYS A 894 -9.60 21.27 -5.28
N THR A 895 -9.86 22.11 -6.28
CA THR A 895 -9.24 21.97 -7.60
C THR A 895 -7.72 22.12 -7.47
N ALA A 896 -7.22 23.15 -6.80
CA ALA A 896 -5.78 23.34 -6.61
C ALA A 896 -5.13 22.22 -5.76
N GLN A 897 -5.86 21.66 -4.80
CA GLN A 897 -5.38 20.54 -3.97
C GLN A 897 -5.27 19.21 -4.73
N ARG A 898 -6.16 18.96 -5.71
CA ARG A 898 -6.22 17.69 -6.44
C ARG A 898 -5.63 17.75 -7.85
N PHE A 899 -5.61 18.90 -8.49
CA PHE A 899 -5.05 19.13 -9.82
C PHE A 899 -3.80 20.00 -9.68
N ILE A 900 -2.68 19.34 -9.39
CA ILE A 900 -1.41 20.01 -9.10
C ILE A 900 -0.60 20.21 -10.38
N THR A 901 0.36 21.12 -10.32
CA THR A 901 1.43 21.21 -11.32
C THR A 901 2.67 20.55 -10.73
N HIS A 902 3.21 19.53 -11.41
CA HIS A 902 4.40 18.84 -10.93
C HIS A 902 5.58 19.82 -10.88
N PRO A 903 6.28 19.96 -9.75
CA PRO A 903 7.26 21.03 -9.53
C PRO A 903 8.45 20.98 -10.51
N VAL A 904 8.87 19.77 -10.91
CA VAL A 904 9.99 19.57 -11.85
C VAL A 904 9.57 19.56 -13.32
N THR A 905 8.57 18.77 -13.70
CA THR A 905 8.18 18.61 -15.12
C THR A 905 7.21 19.67 -15.61
N SER A 906 6.64 20.48 -14.72
CA SER A 906 5.53 21.42 -15.00
C SER A 906 4.28 20.76 -15.60
N GLU A 907 4.18 19.43 -15.53
CA GLU A 907 3.04 18.69 -16.01
C GLU A 907 1.84 18.88 -15.07
N ARG A 908 0.65 19.06 -15.64
CA ARG A 908 -0.59 19.10 -14.87
C ARG A 908 -1.01 17.67 -14.53
N LEU A 909 -1.11 17.38 -13.23
CA LEU A 909 -1.42 16.06 -12.71
C LEU A 909 -2.67 16.08 -11.85
N TYR A 910 -3.53 15.08 -12.00
CA TYR A 910 -4.59 14.77 -11.05
C TYR A 910 -4.11 13.76 -10.00
N LYS A 911 -4.17 14.15 -8.73
CA LYS A 911 -3.91 13.30 -7.55
C LYS A 911 -5.14 12.44 -7.22
N THR A 912 -5.08 11.18 -7.62
CA THR A 912 -6.21 10.24 -7.52
C THR A 912 -6.63 9.91 -6.09
N GLY A 913 -5.66 9.92 -5.16
CA GLY A 913 -5.80 9.36 -3.80
C GLY A 913 -5.79 7.83 -3.76
N ASP A 914 -5.61 7.17 -4.91
CA ASP A 914 -5.34 5.74 -4.97
C ASP A 914 -3.85 5.47 -4.76
N LEU A 915 -3.54 4.35 -4.12
CA LEU A 915 -2.20 3.80 -4.00
C LEU A 915 -1.97 2.77 -5.11
N GLY A 916 -0.75 2.73 -5.64
CA GLY A 916 -0.35 1.77 -6.63
C GLY A 916 1.15 1.63 -6.74
N ARG A 917 1.59 0.74 -7.63
CA ARG A 917 3.02 0.52 -7.89
C ARG A 917 3.26 0.11 -9.34
N TYR A 918 4.42 0.46 -9.85
CA TYR A 918 4.93 -0.12 -11.08
C TYR A 918 5.39 -1.55 -10.82
N MET A 919 5.04 -2.45 -11.73
CA MET A 919 5.49 -3.83 -11.79
C MET A 919 6.47 -3.96 -12.98
N ALA A 920 7.03 -5.16 -13.17
CA ALA A 920 7.85 -5.44 -14.34
C ALA A 920 7.13 -5.08 -15.66
N ASN A 921 7.88 -4.73 -16.70
CA ASN A 921 7.38 -4.34 -18.02
C ASN A 921 6.54 -3.04 -18.04
N GLY A 922 6.57 -2.25 -16.97
CA GLY A 922 5.82 -1.00 -16.85
C GLY A 922 4.31 -1.18 -16.67
N LEU A 923 3.86 -2.34 -16.20
CA LEU A 923 2.47 -2.54 -15.76
C LEU A 923 2.23 -1.82 -14.42
N ILE A 924 1.02 -1.33 -14.20
CA ILE A 924 0.65 -0.66 -12.95
C ILE A 924 -0.39 -1.51 -12.22
N GLU A 925 -0.09 -1.83 -10.96
CA GLU A 925 -1.00 -2.46 -10.03
C GLU A 925 -1.61 -1.36 -9.14
N ILE A 926 -2.95 -1.33 -9.05
CA ILE A 926 -3.68 -0.46 -8.12
C ILE A 926 -3.92 -1.25 -6.84
N LEU A 927 -3.51 -0.72 -5.70
CA LEU A 927 -3.51 -1.41 -4.40
C LEU A 927 -4.69 -1.01 -3.50
N GLY A 928 -5.50 -0.04 -3.92
CA GLY A 928 -6.61 0.51 -3.16
C GLY A 928 -6.39 1.97 -2.82
N ARG A 929 -7.06 2.47 -1.77
CA ARG A 929 -7.01 3.87 -1.34
C ARG A 929 -6.35 4.01 0.01
N GLU A 930 -5.73 5.16 0.25
CA GLU A 930 -5.23 5.54 1.58
C GLU A 930 -6.31 6.27 2.41
N ASP A 931 -7.29 6.90 1.74
CA ASP A 931 -8.41 7.59 2.38
C ASP A 931 -9.60 6.65 2.67
N ASN A 932 -10.63 7.16 3.36
CA ASN A 932 -11.83 6.39 3.75
C ASN A 932 -12.83 6.20 2.59
N GLN A 933 -12.43 6.45 1.35
CA GLN A 933 -13.30 6.28 0.21
C GLN A 933 -13.32 4.82 -0.23
N VAL A 934 -14.52 4.31 -0.51
CA VAL A 934 -14.72 2.90 -0.88
C VAL A 934 -15.43 2.81 -2.23
N LYS A 935 -15.16 1.71 -2.95
CA LYS A 935 -15.89 1.32 -4.15
C LYS A 935 -16.78 0.14 -3.79
N ILE A 936 -18.09 0.28 -4.00
CA ILE A 936 -19.09 -0.77 -3.74
C ILE A 936 -20.00 -0.84 -4.95
N ASN A 937 -20.07 -1.99 -5.61
CA ASN A 937 -20.87 -2.21 -6.83
C ASN A 937 -20.61 -1.17 -7.93
N GLY A 938 -19.35 -0.72 -8.06
CA GLY A 938 -18.94 0.32 -9.00
C GLY A 938 -19.22 1.76 -8.57
N TYR A 939 -19.97 1.99 -7.49
CA TYR A 939 -20.19 3.32 -6.95
C TYR A 939 -19.01 3.77 -6.10
N ARG A 940 -18.50 4.97 -6.41
CA ARG A 940 -17.50 5.65 -5.59
C ARG A 940 -18.20 6.36 -4.43
N ILE A 941 -17.98 5.85 -3.21
CA ILE A 941 -18.69 6.30 -2.01
C ILE A 941 -17.69 6.91 -1.02
N GLU A 942 -17.90 8.17 -0.68
CA GLU A 942 -17.21 8.84 0.42
C GLU A 942 -17.94 8.51 1.71
N LEU A 943 -17.33 7.69 2.57
CA LEU A 943 -17.95 7.30 3.85
C LEU A 943 -18.25 8.53 4.74
N GLY A 944 -17.42 9.57 4.64
CA GLY A 944 -17.65 10.85 5.33
C GLY A 944 -18.93 11.58 4.89
N GLU A 945 -19.43 11.36 3.67
CA GLU A 945 -20.71 11.95 3.24
C GLU A 945 -21.89 11.36 4.02
N ILE A 946 -21.81 10.06 4.30
CA ILE A 946 -22.79 9.34 5.09
C ILE A 946 -22.65 9.73 6.58
N GLU A 947 -21.41 9.86 7.09
CA GLU A 947 -21.15 10.36 8.44
C GLU A 947 -21.82 11.72 8.66
N ALA A 948 -21.58 12.69 7.76
CA ALA A 948 -22.14 14.03 7.84
C ALA A 948 -23.67 14.04 7.79
N CYS A 949 -24.28 13.19 6.94
CA CYS A 949 -25.73 13.04 6.86
C CYS A 949 -26.32 12.49 8.16
N LEU A 950 -25.72 11.47 8.77
CA LEU A 950 -26.25 10.89 10.00
C LEU A 950 -26.06 11.81 11.21
N LEU A 951 -25.00 12.63 11.20
CA LEU A 951 -24.73 13.64 12.22
C LEU A 951 -25.74 14.80 12.22
N THR A 952 -26.64 14.91 11.23
CA THR A 952 -27.72 15.91 11.29
C THR A 952 -28.82 15.55 12.29
N HIS A 953 -28.85 14.31 12.78
CA HIS A 953 -29.79 13.89 13.83
C HIS A 953 -29.33 14.41 15.20
N GLU A 954 -30.20 15.09 15.95
CA GLU A 954 -29.87 15.74 17.24
C GLU A 954 -29.24 14.80 18.29
N ASN A 955 -29.68 13.54 18.30
CA ASN A 955 -29.18 12.50 19.21
C ASN A 955 -28.00 11.67 18.67
N ALA A 956 -27.44 11.96 17.49
CA ALA A 956 -26.24 11.29 16.98
C ALA A 956 -24.97 12.06 17.38
N GLY A 957 -24.33 11.65 18.48
CA GLY A 957 -23.18 12.37 19.05
C GLY A 957 -21.88 12.14 18.30
N HIS A 958 -21.60 10.90 17.92
CA HIS A 958 -20.51 10.54 17.02
C HIS A 958 -20.98 9.50 16.01
N VAL A 959 -20.56 9.65 14.75
CA VAL A 959 -20.80 8.67 13.69
C VAL A 959 -19.47 8.36 13.03
N VAL A 960 -19.19 7.06 12.86
CA VAL A 960 -18.06 6.57 12.08
C VAL A 960 -18.59 5.54 11.11
N MET A 961 -18.21 5.68 9.85
CA MET A 961 -18.62 4.77 8.79
C MET A 961 -17.46 3.86 8.43
N ASP A 962 -17.75 2.56 8.26
CA ASP A 962 -16.81 1.58 7.70
C ASP A 962 -17.49 0.73 6.61
N ALA A 963 -16.68 0.04 5.80
CA ALA A 963 -17.17 -0.87 4.78
C ALA A 963 -16.50 -2.26 4.83
N PRO A 964 -16.68 -3.01 5.94
CA PRO A 964 -16.07 -4.32 6.09
C PRO A 964 -16.58 -5.32 5.06
N VAL A 965 -15.70 -6.26 4.68
CA VAL A 965 -16.04 -7.38 3.79
C VAL A 965 -16.62 -8.51 4.64
N HIS A 966 -17.80 -8.98 4.26
CA HIS A 966 -18.42 -10.13 4.90
C HIS A 966 -17.67 -11.42 4.52
N ALA A 967 -17.19 -12.17 5.52
CA ALA A 967 -16.24 -13.27 5.31
C ALA A 967 -16.79 -14.43 4.47
N LYS A 968 -18.10 -14.71 4.54
CA LYS A 968 -18.74 -15.80 3.77
C LYS A 968 -19.07 -15.40 2.33
N THR A 969 -19.49 -14.16 2.10
CA THR A 969 -20.02 -13.71 0.80
C THR A 969 -18.99 -12.95 -0.04
N GLY A 970 -17.92 -12.46 0.59
CA GLY A 970 -16.92 -11.60 -0.06
C GLY A 970 -17.43 -10.20 -0.41
N GLN A 971 -18.65 -9.84 -0.01
CA GLN A 971 -19.28 -8.55 -0.33
C GLN A 971 -18.92 -7.49 0.72
N ARG A 972 -18.82 -6.22 0.28
CA ARG A 972 -18.65 -5.07 1.19
C ARG A 972 -20.00 -4.53 1.60
N HIS A 973 -20.19 -4.30 2.90
CA HIS A 973 -21.40 -3.66 3.43
C HIS A 973 -21.06 -2.34 4.11
N ILE A 974 -21.89 -1.32 3.92
CA ILE A 974 -21.74 -0.04 4.61
C ILE A 974 -22.30 -0.19 6.03
N VAL A 975 -21.45 0.02 7.03
CA VAL A 975 -21.80 -0.08 8.46
C VAL A 975 -21.64 1.29 9.12
N ALA A 976 -22.71 1.77 9.74
CA ALA A 976 -22.72 2.98 10.55
C ALA A 976 -22.52 2.64 12.02
N TYR A 977 -21.42 3.10 12.61
CA TYR A 977 -21.17 3.03 14.05
C TYR A 977 -21.59 4.35 14.68
N VAL A 978 -22.50 4.32 15.65
CA VAL A 978 -23.12 5.53 16.19
C VAL A 978 -23.01 5.53 17.72
N VAL A 979 -22.48 6.61 18.28
CA VAL A 979 -22.53 6.90 19.71
C VAL A 979 -23.66 7.92 19.95
N PRO A 980 -24.72 7.56 20.68
CA PRO A 980 -25.81 8.49 20.95
C PRO A 980 -25.41 9.62 21.92
N SER A 981 -25.96 10.82 21.72
CA SER A 981 -25.71 12.00 22.58
C SER A 981 -26.39 11.95 23.94
N ALA A 982 -27.50 11.18 24.06
CA ALA A 982 -28.31 11.09 25.27
C ALA A 982 -28.41 9.64 25.76
N ALA A 983 -28.14 9.40 27.04
CA ALA A 983 -28.16 8.04 27.63
C ALA A 983 -29.53 7.34 27.48
N ASP A 984 -30.64 8.10 27.47
CA ASP A 984 -32.01 7.57 27.37
C ASP A 984 -32.35 6.99 25.99
N THR A 985 -31.58 7.31 24.93
CA THR A 985 -31.74 6.66 23.61
C THR A 985 -31.29 5.20 23.59
N SER A 986 -30.65 4.73 24.67
CA SER A 986 -30.36 3.31 24.90
C SER A 986 -31.61 2.50 25.31
N GLU A 987 -32.72 3.14 25.68
CA GLU A 987 -33.94 2.44 26.10
C GLU A 987 -34.80 1.97 24.92
N GLU A 988 -34.69 2.61 23.74
CA GLU A 988 -35.30 2.14 22.48
C GLU A 988 -34.31 2.16 21.28
N PRO A 989 -33.30 1.27 21.24
CA PRO A 989 -32.25 1.23 20.22
C PRO A 989 -32.79 1.14 18.78
N THR A 990 -33.82 0.31 18.58
CA THR A 990 -34.41 0.05 17.27
C THR A 990 -35.14 1.27 16.70
N HIS A 991 -35.81 2.05 17.57
CA HIS A 991 -36.50 3.27 17.13
C HIS A 991 -35.50 4.33 16.65
N PHE A 992 -34.38 4.49 17.37
CA PHE A 992 -33.32 5.43 17.01
C PHE A 992 -32.61 5.01 15.71
N GLN A 993 -32.29 3.72 15.54
CA GLN A 993 -31.75 3.18 14.28
C GLN A 993 -32.67 3.45 13.09
N GLU A 994 -34.00 3.28 13.25
CA GLU A 994 -34.98 3.59 12.20
C GLU A 994 -35.05 5.08 11.87
N GLN A 995 -34.93 5.97 12.86
CA GLN A 995 -34.85 7.41 12.61
C GLN A 995 -33.62 7.78 11.77
N LEU A 996 -32.45 7.21 12.09
CA LEU A 996 -31.22 7.41 11.32
C LEU A 996 -31.34 6.85 9.90
N ARG A 997 -31.94 5.66 9.75
CA ARG A 997 -32.23 5.04 8.44
C ARG A 997 -33.15 5.91 7.60
N LYS A 998 -34.17 6.52 8.21
CA LYS A 998 -35.10 7.43 7.55
C LYS A 998 -34.41 8.70 7.06
N ILE A 999 -33.53 9.30 7.87
CA ILE A 999 -32.72 10.46 7.44
C ILE A 999 -31.85 10.10 6.25
N ALA A 1000 -31.09 9.00 6.36
CA ALA A 1000 -30.24 8.52 5.27
C ALA A 1000 -31.02 8.31 3.97
N ARG A 1001 -32.19 7.64 4.02
CA ARG A 1001 -33.03 7.39 2.84
C ARG A 1001 -33.60 8.67 2.19
N ASN A 1002 -33.85 9.71 2.98
CA ASN A 1002 -34.39 10.97 2.48
C ASN A 1002 -33.32 11.87 1.85
N THR A 1003 -32.06 11.75 2.30
CA THR A 1003 -30.99 12.68 1.93
C THR A 1003 -29.97 12.05 0.97
N LEU A 1004 -29.68 10.75 1.13
CA LEU A 1004 -28.66 10.03 0.38
C LEU A 1004 -29.26 9.16 -0.74
N PRO A 1005 -28.52 8.93 -1.82
CA PRO A 1005 -28.84 7.87 -2.78
C PRO A 1005 -28.95 6.49 -2.11
N SER A 1006 -29.79 5.61 -2.65
CA SER A 1006 -30.05 4.28 -2.07
C SER A 1006 -28.80 3.44 -1.87
N TYR A 1007 -27.83 3.52 -2.78
CA TYR A 1007 -26.55 2.78 -2.69
C TYR A 1007 -25.58 3.32 -1.62
N MET A 1008 -25.85 4.49 -1.03
CA MET A 1008 -25.07 5.06 0.08
C MET A 1008 -25.72 4.81 1.45
N VAL A 1009 -26.95 4.31 1.49
CA VAL A 1009 -27.66 4.07 2.75
C VAL A 1009 -26.98 2.88 3.47
N PRO A 1010 -26.53 3.05 4.73
CA PRO A 1010 -25.94 1.96 5.50
C PRO A 1010 -26.84 0.73 5.61
N SER A 1011 -26.25 -0.45 5.44
CA SER A 1011 -26.92 -1.73 5.67
C SER A 1011 -27.13 -1.97 7.16
N TYR A 1012 -26.15 -1.56 7.99
CA TYR A 1012 -26.14 -1.79 9.43
C TYR A 1012 -25.94 -0.49 10.21
N TYR A 1013 -26.58 -0.40 11.37
CA TYR A 1013 -26.45 0.70 12.33
C TYR A 1013 -26.08 0.14 13.70
N VAL A 1014 -24.79 0.10 14.03
CA VAL A 1014 -24.26 -0.44 15.28
C VAL A 1014 -24.16 0.68 16.31
N LEU A 1015 -24.92 0.57 17.41
CA LEU A 1015 -24.85 1.53 18.50
C LEU A 1015 -23.68 1.18 19.43
N LEU A 1016 -22.83 2.15 19.72
CA LEU A 1016 -21.68 2.01 20.62
C LEU A 1016 -21.86 2.93 21.84
N ALA A 1017 -21.42 2.47 23.01
CA ALA A 1017 -21.37 3.32 24.20
C ALA A 1017 -20.30 4.44 24.06
N HIS A 1018 -19.21 4.16 23.35
CA HIS A 1018 -18.15 5.10 23.03
C HIS A 1018 -17.40 4.62 21.77
N MET A 1019 -16.76 5.54 21.05
CA MET A 1019 -15.91 5.17 19.91
C MET A 1019 -14.61 4.53 20.40
N PRO A 1020 -14.17 3.39 19.83
CA PRO A 1020 -12.86 2.85 20.13
C PRO A 1020 -11.78 3.81 19.60
N LEU A 1021 -10.82 4.16 20.45
CA LEU A 1021 -9.73 5.08 20.13
C LEU A 1021 -8.38 4.37 20.26
N THR A 1022 -7.48 4.65 19.33
CA THR A 1022 -6.05 4.36 19.43
C THR A 1022 -5.41 5.15 20.58
N SER A 1023 -4.21 4.75 21.01
CA SER A 1023 -3.42 5.47 22.03
C SER A 1023 -3.18 6.95 21.71
N ASN A 1024 -3.24 7.32 20.43
CA ASN A 1024 -3.02 8.68 19.94
C ASN A 1024 -4.33 9.48 19.81
N GLY A 1025 -5.44 8.99 20.37
CA GLY A 1025 -6.74 9.66 20.37
C GLY A 1025 -7.47 9.67 19.02
N LYS A 1026 -6.98 8.95 18.01
CA LYS A 1026 -7.67 8.72 16.73
C LYS A 1026 -8.58 7.50 16.82
N ILE A 1027 -9.67 7.45 16.06
CA ILE A 1027 -10.57 6.28 16.00
C ILE A 1027 -9.81 5.03 15.57
N ASP A 1028 -9.95 3.94 16.32
CA ASP A 1028 -9.42 2.62 15.97
C ASP A 1028 -10.47 1.83 15.18
N ARG A 1029 -10.43 1.95 13.85
CA ARG A 1029 -11.36 1.25 12.96
C ARG A 1029 -11.24 -0.28 13.03
N LYS A 1030 -10.07 -0.82 13.40
CA LYS A 1030 -9.88 -2.28 13.50
C LYS A 1030 -10.53 -2.86 14.75
N ALA A 1031 -10.77 -2.02 15.76
CA ALA A 1031 -11.47 -2.38 16.98
C ALA A 1031 -13.00 -2.17 16.89
N LEU A 1032 -13.52 -1.71 15.74
CA LEU A 1032 -14.95 -1.63 15.53
C LEU A 1032 -15.55 -3.05 15.43
N PRO A 1033 -16.63 -3.35 16.17
CA PRO A 1033 -17.24 -4.67 16.12
C PRO A 1033 -17.90 -4.89 14.75
N LEU A 1034 -17.69 -6.05 14.13
CA LEU A 1034 -18.45 -6.36 12.90
C LEU A 1034 -19.89 -6.66 13.31
N PRO A 1035 -20.92 -6.20 12.57
CA PRO A 1035 -22.31 -6.48 12.92
C PRO A 1035 -22.66 -7.98 12.85
N TRP A 1036 -21.78 -8.77 12.24
CA TRP A 1036 -21.84 -10.24 12.12
C TRP A 1036 -20.72 -10.96 12.91
N ALA A 1037 -19.95 -10.27 13.77
CA ALA A 1037 -18.89 -10.90 14.57
C ALA A 1037 -19.42 -11.77 15.71
N ASP A 1038 -20.66 -11.54 16.15
CA ASP A 1038 -21.34 -12.35 17.18
C ASP A 1038 -22.17 -13.48 16.57
N SER A 1039 -21.61 -14.17 15.57
CA SER A 1039 -22.03 -15.53 15.22
C SER A 1039 -21.15 -16.57 15.93
N GLU A 1040 -20.81 -16.33 17.20
CA GLU A 1040 -20.44 -17.42 18.11
C GLU A 1040 -21.70 -18.27 18.33
N GLU A 1041 -21.73 -19.44 17.69
CA GLU A 1041 -22.69 -20.52 17.94
C GLU A 1041 -24.17 -20.10 17.99
N HIS A 1042 -24.84 -20.09 16.83
CA HIS A 1042 -26.29 -20.33 16.80
C HIS A 1042 -26.58 -21.71 17.41
N THR A 1043 -26.73 -21.73 18.74
CA THR A 1043 -27.44 -22.73 19.53
C THR A 1043 -28.92 -22.37 19.64
N ALA A 1044 -29.41 -21.44 18.82
CA ALA A 1044 -30.82 -21.32 18.53
C ALA A 1044 -31.22 -22.47 17.58
N ILE A 1045 -32.18 -23.30 18.02
CA ILE A 1045 -32.81 -24.32 17.19
C ILE A 1045 -33.38 -23.60 15.95
N ALA A 1046 -32.96 -24.02 14.75
CA ALA A 1046 -33.48 -23.48 13.49
C ALA A 1046 -35.01 -23.47 13.52
N VAL A 1047 -35.60 -22.31 13.24
CA VAL A 1047 -37.05 -22.15 13.26
C VAL A 1047 -37.63 -22.67 11.95
N ASP A 1048 -38.35 -23.79 12.03
CA ASP A 1048 -39.06 -24.34 10.87
C ASP A 1048 -40.13 -23.35 10.36
N PRO A 1049 -40.36 -23.26 9.03
CA PRO A 1049 -41.40 -22.42 8.46
C PRO A 1049 -42.79 -22.83 8.98
N ALA A 1050 -43.57 -21.86 9.44
CA ALA A 1050 -44.86 -22.11 10.09
C ALA A 1050 -45.99 -22.42 9.10
N ASN A 1051 -45.79 -22.14 7.80
CA ASN A 1051 -46.78 -22.33 6.75
C ASN A 1051 -46.14 -22.54 5.36
N GLU A 1052 -46.98 -22.87 4.37
CA GLU A 1052 -46.55 -23.15 3.00
C GLU A 1052 -45.96 -21.92 2.29
N ILE A 1053 -46.41 -20.70 2.63
CA ILE A 1053 -45.86 -19.45 2.09
C ILE A 1053 -44.43 -19.24 2.58
N GLU A 1054 -44.19 -19.38 3.89
CA GLU A 1054 -42.83 -19.31 4.46
C GLU A 1054 -41.91 -20.38 3.90
N THR A 1055 -42.41 -21.61 3.72
CA THR A 1055 -41.64 -22.72 3.13
C THR A 1055 -41.16 -22.38 1.72
N LYS A 1056 -42.05 -21.85 0.88
CA LYS A 1056 -41.72 -21.45 -0.49
C LYS A 1056 -40.78 -20.25 -0.53
N ILE A 1057 -41.00 -19.24 0.32
CA ILE A 1057 -40.11 -18.08 0.41
C ILE A 1057 -38.70 -18.52 0.84
N LEU A 1058 -38.58 -19.39 1.84
CA LEU A 1058 -37.30 -19.94 2.30
C LEU A 1058 -36.56 -20.66 1.16
N GLN A 1059 -37.25 -21.53 0.41
CA GLN A 1059 -36.66 -22.21 -0.75
C GLN A 1059 -36.21 -21.23 -1.84
N LEU A 1060 -36.99 -20.19 -2.11
CA LEU A 1060 -36.63 -19.16 -3.09
C LEU A 1060 -35.40 -18.35 -2.64
N TRP A 1061 -35.28 -18.05 -1.35
CA TRP A 1061 -34.11 -17.37 -0.80
C TRP A 1061 -32.88 -18.25 -0.90
N GLN A 1062 -32.99 -19.53 -0.53
CA GLN A 1062 -31.87 -20.49 -0.60
C GLN A 1062 -31.40 -20.67 -2.05
N ALA A 1063 -32.32 -20.77 -3.00
CA ALA A 1063 -32.01 -20.86 -4.42
C ALA A 1063 -31.33 -19.58 -4.95
N GLN A 1064 -31.77 -18.41 -4.48
CA GLN A 1064 -31.26 -17.12 -4.94
C GLN A 1064 -29.90 -16.78 -4.32
N LEU A 1065 -29.65 -17.15 -3.06
CA LEU A 1065 -28.43 -16.89 -2.30
C LEU A 1065 -27.38 -18.01 -2.43
N GLN A 1066 -27.78 -19.17 -2.97
CA GLN A 1066 -26.94 -20.35 -3.20
C GLN A 1066 -26.35 -20.96 -1.92
N HIS A 1067 -27.03 -20.84 -0.78
CA HIS A 1067 -26.72 -21.53 0.48
C HIS A 1067 -27.99 -21.73 1.31
N ASP A 1068 -27.96 -22.62 2.31
CA ASP A 1068 -29.09 -23.03 3.15
C ASP A 1068 -28.86 -22.84 4.66
N ASP A 1069 -27.85 -22.04 5.04
CA ASP A 1069 -27.38 -21.81 6.42
C ASP A 1069 -28.17 -20.67 7.11
N PHE A 1070 -29.50 -20.67 7.00
CA PHE A 1070 -30.41 -19.68 7.59
C PHE A 1070 -31.85 -20.19 7.73
N ASP A 1071 -32.64 -19.57 8.60
CA ASP A 1071 -34.04 -19.91 8.87
C ASP A 1071 -35.02 -18.75 8.61
N VAL A 1072 -36.29 -18.91 8.98
CA VAL A 1072 -37.34 -17.92 8.69
C VAL A 1072 -37.25 -16.62 9.49
N THR A 1073 -36.38 -16.57 10.50
CA THR A 1073 -36.16 -15.40 11.36
C THR A 1073 -35.01 -14.52 10.89
N ASP A 1074 -34.15 -15.06 10.01
CA ASP A 1074 -33.01 -14.34 9.47
C ASP A 1074 -33.41 -13.32 8.40
N GLY A 1075 -32.75 -12.17 8.41
CA GLY A 1075 -33.00 -11.10 7.47
C GLY A 1075 -32.31 -11.33 6.11
N PHE A 1076 -33.02 -11.12 4.99
CA PHE A 1076 -32.53 -11.33 3.62
C PHE A 1076 -31.17 -10.68 3.35
N PHE A 1077 -31.00 -9.43 3.79
CA PHE A 1077 -29.74 -8.70 3.62
C PHE A 1077 -28.66 -9.13 4.63
N ASP A 1078 -29.07 -9.73 5.75
CA ASP A 1078 -28.18 -10.23 6.81
C ASP A 1078 -27.53 -11.56 6.43
N ILE A 1079 -28.21 -12.35 5.60
CA ILE A 1079 -27.74 -13.66 5.10
C ILE A 1079 -27.07 -13.58 3.72
N GLY A 1080 -26.69 -12.39 3.28
CA GLY A 1080 -25.95 -12.17 2.03
C GLY A 1080 -26.80 -11.78 0.81
N GLY A 1081 -28.06 -11.42 1.00
CA GLY A 1081 -28.86 -10.78 -0.04
C GLY A 1081 -28.37 -9.35 -0.31
N ASP A 1082 -28.36 -8.97 -1.59
CA ASP A 1082 -28.09 -7.61 -2.03
C ASP A 1082 -29.21 -7.16 -3.00
N SER A 1083 -29.09 -5.96 -3.56
CA SER A 1083 -30.08 -5.42 -4.51
C SER A 1083 -30.24 -6.30 -5.77
N LEU A 1084 -29.18 -6.99 -6.20
CA LEU A 1084 -29.21 -7.88 -7.36
C LEU A 1084 -29.88 -9.22 -7.00
N HIS A 1085 -29.58 -9.76 -5.82
CA HIS A 1085 -30.29 -10.90 -5.26
C HIS A 1085 -31.78 -10.59 -5.06
N ALA A 1086 -32.12 -9.38 -4.58
CA ALA A 1086 -33.49 -8.94 -4.39
C ALA A 1086 -34.27 -8.90 -5.72
N VAL A 1087 -33.68 -8.38 -6.80
CA VAL A 1087 -34.33 -8.32 -8.12
C VAL A 1087 -34.59 -9.72 -8.68
N GLY A 1088 -33.61 -10.62 -8.61
CA GLY A 1088 -33.84 -12.00 -9.05
C GLY A 1088 -34.84 -12.75 -8.17
N LEU A 1089 -34.86 -12.48 -6.85
CA LEU A 1089 -35.86 -13.01 -5.93
C LEU A 1089 -37.27 -12.50 -6.27
N LEU A 1090 -37.42 -11.22 -6.59
CA LEU A 1090 -38.69 -10.61 -7.02
C LEU A 1090 -39.26 -11.33 -8.24
N SER A 1091 -38.41 -11.61 -9.23
CA SER A 1091 -38.81 -12.35 -10.44
C SER A 1091 -39.32 -13.76 -10.09
N ALA A 1092 -38.62 -14.46 -9.20
CA ALA A 1092 -39.00 -15.80 -8.76
C ALA A 1092 -40.29 -15.81 -7.91
N LEU A 1093 -40.45 -14.83 -7.01
CA LEU A 1093 -41.67 -14.65 -6.19
C LEU A 1093 -42.90 -14.40 -7.07
N ARG A 1094 -42.79 -13.61 -8.14
CA ARG A 1094 -43.90 -13.39 -9.08
C ARG A 1094 -44.36 -14.69 -9.73
N GLN A 1095 -43.42 -15.51 -10.19
CA GLN A 1095 -43.73 -16.77 -10.85
C GLN A 1095 -44.36 -17.77 -9.87
N GLU A 1096 -43.82 -17.87 -8.66
CA GLU A 1096 -44.28 -18.86 -7.68
C GLU A 1096 -45.65 -18.51 -7.09
N PHE A 1097 -45.94 -17.22 -6.90
CA PHE A 1097 -47.17 -16.75 -6.24
C PHE A 1097 -48.18 -16.05 -7.18
N ASN A 1098 -47.93 -16.00 -8.49
CA ASN A 1098 -48.79 -15.36 -9.50
C ASN A 1098 -49.16 -13.89 -9.21
N ILE A 1099 -48.22 -13.12 -8.67
CA ILE A 1099 -48.47 -11.74 -8.22
C ILE A 1099 -48.47 -10.77 -9.42
N THR A 1100 -49.53 -9.94 -9.55
CA THR A 1100 -49.64 -8.90 -10.58
C THR A 1100 -48.71 -7.70 -10.32
N PRO A 1101 -48.37 -6.89 -11.34
CA PRO A 1101 -47.48 -5.72 -11.20
C PRO A 1101 -47.93 -4.69 -10.15
N ALA A 1102 -49.22 -4.64 -9.81
CA ALA A 1102 -49.73 -3.72 -8.78
C ALA A 1102 -49.28 -4.08 -7.35
N GLY A 1103 -49.01 -5.37 -7.07
CA GLY A 1103 -48.49 -5.81 -5.77
C GLY A 1103 -46.95 -5.79 -5.68
N GLU A 1104 -46.27 -5.41 -6.76
CA GLU A 1104 -44.81 -5.44 -6.86
C GLU A 1104 -44.14 -4.42 -5.94
N GLN A 1105 -44.71 -3.22 -5.85
CA GLN A 1105 -44.20 -2.16 -5.00
C GLN A 1105 -44.30 -2.55 -3.52
N ASP A 1106 -45.37 -3.24 -3.12
CA ASP A 1106 -45.56 -3.78 -1.77
C ASP A 1106 -44.57 -4.91 -1.44
N ILE A 1107 -44.15 -5.71 -2.43
CA ILE A 1107 -43.08 -6.73 -2.25
C ILE A 1107 -41.73 -6.06 -2.06
N ILE A 1108 -41.41 -5.07 -2.88
CA ILE A 1108 -40.13 -4.33 -2.78
C ILE A 1108 -40.07 -3.64 -1.42
N GLU A 1109 -41.09 -2.83 -1.08
CA GLU A 1109 -41.18 -2.18 0.22
C GLU A 1109 -41.17 -3.21 1.35
N GLY A 1110 -41.88 -4.33 1.19
CA GLY A 1110 -41.91 -5.42 2.14
C GLY A 1110 -40.54 -6.04 2.42
N LEU A 1111 -39.75 -6.32 1.39
CA LEU A 1111 -38.43 -6.93 1.52
C LEU A 1111 -37.43 -5.97 2.18
N PHE A 1112 -37.55 -4.66 1.91
CA PHE A 1112 -36.67 -3.62 2.48
C PHE A 1112 -37.10 -3.09 3.86
N MET A 1113 -38.36 -3.30 4.25
CA MET A 1113 -38.91 -2.89 5.55
C MET A 1113 -39.02 -4.06 6.54
N ASN A 1114 -39.13 -5.29 6.03
CA ASN A 1114 -39.27 -6.51 6.82
C ASN A 1114 -38.30 -7.56 6.27
N SER A 1115 -37.06 -7.52 6.73
CA SER A 1115 -36.00 -8.33 6.14
C SER A 1115 -36.16 -9.82 6.41
N ASN A 1116 -36.94 -10.30 7.39
CA ASN A 1116 -37.10 -11.74 7.65
C ASN A 1116 -38.34 -12.38 7.02
N ILE A 1117 -38.27 -13.69 6.78
CA ILE A 1117 -39.29 -14.47 6.07
C ILE A 1117 -40.63 -14.45 6.82
N GLN A 1118 -40.64 -14.47 8.15
CA GLN A 1118 -41.88 -14.45 8.95
C GLN A 1118 -42.68 -13.15 8.78
N ALA A 1119 -42.01 -12.00 8.72
CA ALA A 1119 -42.69 -10.72 8.52
C ALA A 1119 -43.04 -10.53 7.04
N PHE A 1120 -42.16 -10.96 6.14
CA PHE A 1120 -42.36 -10.88 4.70
C PHE A 1120 -43.50 -11.78 4.18
N SER A 1121 -43.67 -12.98 4.74
CA SER A 1121 -44.73 -13.93 4.37
C SER A 1121 -46.14 -13.36 4.58
N ARG A 1122 -46.32 -12.47 5.57
CA ARG A 1122 -47.61 -11.79 5.84
C ARG A 1122 -47.98 -10.80 4.75
N ILE A 1123 -46.98 -10.14 4.15
CA ILE A 1123 -47.18 -9.19 3.05
C ILE A 1123 -47.60 -9.96 1.80
N ILE A 1124 -46.87 -11.03 1.45
CA ILE A 1124 -47.21 -11.93 0.35
C ILE A 1124 -48.62 -12.51 0.54
N GLY A 1125 -48.96 -12.97 1.75
CA GLY A 1125 -50.30 -13.47 2.07
C GLY A 1125 -51.40 -12.42 1.91
N THR A 1126 -51.13 -11.16 2.27
CA THR A 1126 -52.08 -10.04 2.11
C THR A 1126 -52.29 -9.70 0.64
N ILE A 1127 -51.22 -9.68 -0.15
CA ILE A 1127 -51.28 -9.45 -1.61
C ILE A 1127 -52.11 -10.54 -2.28
N MET A 1128 -51.84 -11.81 -1.98
CA MET A 1128 -52.59 -12.95 -2.52
C MET A 1128 -54.09 -12.88 -2.15
N GLN A 1129 -54.43 -12.47 -0.93
CA GLN A 1129 -55.83 -12.28 -0.52
C GLN A 1129 -56.49 -11.09 -1.22
N SER A 1130 -55.78 -9.97 -1.39
CA SER A 1130 -56.31 -8.79 -2.08
C SER A 1130 -56.59 -9.05 -3.57
N GLN A 1131 -55.74 -9.85 -4.23
CA GLN A 1131 -55.92 -10.26 -5.62
C GLN A 1131 -57.07 -11.26 -5.77
N ALA A 1132 -57.20 -12.22 -4.85
CA ALA A 1132 -58.33 -13.15 -4.84
C ALA A 1132 -59.69 -12.45 -4.65
N VAL A 1133 -59.73 -11.31 -3.94
CA VAL A 1133 -60.95 -10.48 -3.77
C VAL A 1133 -61.21 -9.59 -4.99
N SER A 1134 -60.17 -9.26 -5.77
CA SER A 1134 -60.30 -8.52 -7.03
C SER A 1134 -60.73 -9.40 -8.22
N ASP A 1135 -60.46 -10.71 -8.15
CA ASP A 1135 -60.81 -11.70 -9.19
C ASP A 1135 -62.19 -12.36 -8.95
N LEU A 1136 -62.85 -12.09 -7.82
CA LEU A 1136 -64.23 -12.46 -7.47
C LEU A 1136 -65.20 -11.30 -7.78
#